data_AF-A0A949P918-F1
#
_entry.id   AF-A0A949P918-F1
#
_cell.length_a   1.000
_cell.length_b   1.000
_cell.length_c   1.000
_cell.angle_alpha   90.00
_cell.angle_beta   90.00
_cell.angle_gamma   90.00
#
_symmetry.space_group_name_H-M   'P 1'
#
loop_
_entity.id
_entity.type
_entity.pdbx_description
1 polymer ?
#
loop_
_entity_poly.entity_id
_entity_poly.type
_entity_poly.pdbx_seq_one_letter_code
_entity_poly.pdbx_strand_id
1 'polypeptide(L)'
;MRDTDKPMNMPRWWDERRYGLLVDTNLAIVPAWGPIGQNADAYQQHLGSDPDSSSRPHAPLAEVLAHHRDRWGHIDRFDDFLPLLTFENFDAETWARLAVESGMTYSVLVAKHHDGWCWWDAPNTERTVTHGGPRRNVLAEYAAACERNDLSFGAAYSLLDRGDERYPEASYVTDVIHPQITDLVTRYGLNALWGDGERGHDTRHWLTPDLLERLREINEDLVVNNGWAIPGPDRASTPPSIRTFEYVLPDDIIDEPWEHRRGIGSGFGSNQIEPPEHHLSGFDIVALLTEVVAKGGHLLLSVSPDLDGSVSTLQSKPLLDAGSWVRRYSTLVNNSMPWSTWGDEDVRYLVVDDTLHAVDISGRGRFAALAKGHFQVDSVERVDDTASPSDNDATELRFRQDDNGLQIDLKVAFGHSRADTTLEIAVYRLQLSEPERPIELFEPTPATPVPLAPLLASADPGDVVQLGDGTYSGPATVPAGVIISGLGPGRTIIRGDGGTSVSLERNARIEHLTVSGVADPSTSDPTPIVEVVGPYATVLGCHIKGRVAVRADDALIRASSAIGVLSTDATRLSVSRCQFDGTQWGVGVHLTGGGDHEIDSCELHQHLCAIRVVDATGVVIRGNNISARWWGVHLEQTERAHVHGNQISHTMRAVDVDGGTQALIEGNAVADGDSGCVVEWGAAACHVNGNRWERCRIGLLAWEATGLHESDNRSIDLLEPNRALVIGP
;
A
#
# COMPACT_ATOMS: atom_id res chain seq x y z
N MET A 1 -0.23 37.60 8.32
CA MET A 1 0.07 36.65 9.41
C MET A 1 -1.25 36.06 9.86
N ARG A 2 -1.55 34.82 9.45
CA ARG A 2 -2.63 34.05 10.08
C ARG A 2 -2.09 33.52 11.41
N ASP A 3 -2.93 33.60 12.42
CA ASP A 3 -2.74 33.03 13.75
C ASP A 3 -2.55 31.51 13.59
N THR A 4 -1.37 30.99 13.92
CA THR A 4 -0.98 29.58 13.67
C THR A 4 -1.55 28.59 14.69
N ASP A 5 -2.36 29.07 15.64
CA ASP A 5 -2.86 28.28 16.77
C ASP A 5 -4.37 27.94 16.67
N LYS A 6 -4.99 28.08 15.49
CA LYS A 6 -6.35 27.55 15.24
C LYS A 6 -6.30 26.29 14.38
N PRO A 7 -6.95 25.18 14.79
CA PRO A 7 -7.12 24.02 13.90
C PRO A 7 -7.82 24.48 12.62
N MET A 8 -7.41 23.94 11.46
CA MET A 8 -8.15 24.16 10.22
C MET A 8 -9.54 23.53 10.39
N ASN A 9 -10.57 24.36 10.54
CA ASN A 9 -11.94 23.87 10.47
C ASN A 9 -12.21 23.48 9.01
N MET A 10 -12.36 22.19 8.76
CA MET A 10 -12.76 21.68 7.46
C MET A 10 -14.26 21.98 7.22
N PRO A 11 -14.70 22.04 5.95
CA PRO A 11 -16.12 22.16 5.64
C PRO A 11 -16.92 21.00 6.23
N ARG A 12 -18.15 21.26 6.67
CA ARG A 12 -19.01 20.25 7.30
C ARG A 12 -19.18 18.99 6.45
N TRP A 13 -19.27 19.14 5.13
CA TRP A 13 -19.42 18.00 4.23
C TRP A 13 -18.21 17.07 4.32
N TRP A 14 -16.99 17.58 4.57
CA TRP A 14 -15.79 16.78 4.72
C TRP A 14 -15.84 16.01 6.04
N ASP A 15 -16.07 16.71 7.16
CA ASP A 15 -16.02 16.08 8.48
C ASP A 15 -17.05 14.95 8.68
N GLU A 16 -18.20 15.03 8.01
CA GLU A 16 -19.31 14.07 8.10
C GLU A 16 -19.30 12.97 7.01
N ARG A 17 -18.29 12.91 6.12
CA ARG A 17 -18.28 12.00 4.96
C ARG A 17 -16.94 11.28 4.81
N ARG A 18 -16.76 10.13 5.46
CA ARG A 18 -15.45 9.45 5.60
C ARG A 18 -15.08 8.45 4.50
N TYR A 19 -16.03 8.08 3.65
CA TYR A 19 -15.85 7.04 2.63
C TYR A 19 -16.37 7.49 1.27
N GLY A 20 -15.54 7.42 0.22
CA GLY A 20 -15.85 7.91 -1.11
C GLY A 20 -15.48 6.98 -2.26
N LEU A 21 -16.11 7.23 -3.41
CA LEU A 21 -15.85 6.56 -4.70
C LEU A 21 -15.03 7.46 -5.62
N LEU A 22 -13.85 7.02 -6.04
CA LEU A 22 -13.15 7.57 -7.20
C LEU A 22 -13.54 6.75 -8.43
N VAL A 23 -13.94 7.44 -9.49
CA VAL A 23 -14.17 6.83 -10.80
C VAL A 23 -13.04 7.26 -11.73
N ASP A 24 -12.10 6.34 -11.97
CA ASP A 24 -10.93 6.57 -12.83
C ASP A 24 -11.29 6.39 -14.30
N THR A 25 -11.39 7.53 -14.99
CA THR A 25 -11.75 7.63 -16.39
C THR A 25 -10.59 8.19 -17.22
N ASN A 26 -10.09 7.36 -18.14
CA ASN A 26 -9.02 7.68 -19.09
C ASN A 26 -9.09 6.72 -20.30
N LEU A 27 -8.32 6.98 -21.34
CA LEU A 27 -8.36 6.16 -22.56
C LEU A 27 -7.69 4.78 -22.39
N ALA A 28 -6.89 4.56 -21.35
CA ALA A 28 -6.32 3.25 -21.03
C ALA A 28 -7.37 2.24 -20.55
N ILE A 29 -8.63 2.65 -20.33
CA ILE A 29 -9.79 1.76 -20.19
C ILE A 29 -9.97 0.84 -21.41
N VAL A 30 -9.57 1.28 -22.60
CA VAL A 30 -9.73 0.47 -23.82
C VAL A 30 -8.80 -0.75 -23.81
N PRO A 31 -7.48 -0.62 -23.62
CA PRO A 31 -6.62 -1.78 -23.41
C PRO A 31 -6.91 -2.47 -22.07
N ALA A 32 -7.24 -1.71 -21.01
CA ALA A 32 -7.48 -2.18 -19.63
C ALA A 32 -6.52 -3.29 -19.20
N TRP A 33 -5.23 -3.03 -19.45
CA TRP A 33 -4.18 -4.02 -19.34
C TRP A 33 -2.95 -3.39 -18.73
N GLY A 34 -2.39 -4.06 -17.75
CA GLY A 34 -1.05 -3.83 -17.24
C GLY A 34 -0.58 -5.13 -16.62
N PRO A 35 0.72 -5.36 -16.47
CA PRO A 35 1.19 -6.48 -15.68
C PRO A 35 0.56 -6.43 -14.26
N ILE A 36 0.21 -7.57 -13.67
CA ILE A 36 -0.30 -7.72 -12.30
C ILE A 36 0.63 -6.97 -11.35
N GLY A 37 0.07 -6.11 -10.50
CA GLY A 37 0.86 -5.24 -9.62
C GLY A 37 1.26 -3.90 -10.23
N GLN A 38 1.07 -3.68 -11.54
CA GLN A 38 1.18 -2.37 -12.19
C GLN A 38 -0.17 -1.66 -12.26
N ASN A 39 -0.09 -0.34 -12.38
CA ASN A 39 -1.26 0.47 -12.67
C ASN A 39 -1.58 0.43 -14.17
N ALA A 40 -2.75 -0.10 -14.53
CA ALA A 40 -3.15 -0.22 -15.94
C ALA A 40 -3.41 1.14 -16.61
N ASP A 41 -3.70 2.19 -15.82
CA ASP A 41 -3.83 3.57 -16.32
C ASP A 41 -2.51 4.15 -16.90
N ALA A 42 -1.36 3.53 -16.55
CA ALA A 42 -0.04 3.90 -17.03
C ALA A 42 0.31 3.21 -18.37
N TYR A 43 -0.64 2.53 -19.02
CA TYR A 43 -0.42 1.83 -20.28
C TYR A 43 0.29 2.70 -21.33
N GLN A 44 -0.18 3.94 -21.56
CA GLN A 44 0.45 4.88 -22.49
C GLN A 44 1.92 5.17 -22.15
N GLN A 45 2.22 5.36 -20.86
CA GLN A 45 3.57 5.61 -20.39
C GLN A 45 4.48 4.42 -20.73
N HIS A 46 4.00 3.20 -20.49
CA HIS A 46 4.76 1.98 -20.74
C HIS A 46 4.97 1.65 -22.23
N LEU A 47 4.25 2.30 -23.15
CA LEU A 47 4.55 2.26 -24.58
C LEU A 47 5.77 3.11 -24.98
N GLY A 48 6.36 3.87 -24.05
CA GLY A 48 7.53 4.71 -24.32
C GLY A 48 7.20 6.10 -24.89
N SER A 49 5.95 6.56 -24.70
CA SER A 49 5.47 7.85 -25.22
C SER A 49 5.51 8.99 -24.19
N ASP A 50 6.33 8.87 -23.12
CA ASP A 50 6.37 9.86 -22.04
C ASP A 50 7.37 11.00 -22.33
N PRO A 51 6.91 12.27 -22.42
CA PRO A 51 7.80 13.43 -22.55
C PRO A 51 8.60 13.75 -21.28
N ASP A 52 8.25 13.18 -20.11
CA ASP A 52 8.96 13.37 -18.84
C ASP A 52 9.59 12.07 -18.31
N SER A 53 10.37 11.41 -19.17
CA SER A 53 11.18 10.21 -18.86
C SER A 53 12.23 10.43 -17.75
N SER A 54 12.32 11.63 -17.19
CA SER A 54 13.26 11.98 -16.13
C SER A 54 12.84 11.49 -14.74
N SER A 55 11.58 11.12 -14.54
CA SER A 55 11.00 10.89 -13.20
C SER A 55 10.63 9.43 -12.86
N ARG A 56 10.65 8.49 -13.82
CA ARG A 56 10.56 7.04 -13.55
C ARG A 56 11.54 6.25 -14.44
N PRO A 57 12.50 5.48 -13.88
CA PRO A 57 13.54 4.78 -14.65
C PRO A 57 13.06 3.58 -15.51
N HIS A 58 11.75 3.35 -15.70
CA HIS A 58 11.23 2.10 -16.29
C HIS A 58 10.12 2.29 -17.34
N ALA A 59 10.23 3.30 -18.21
CA ALA A 59 9.44 3.34 -19.44
C ALA A 59 10.38 3.21 -20.65
N PRO A 60 10.19 2.23 -21.56
CA PRO A 60 9.03 1.31 -21.72
C PRO A 60 9.07 -0.01 -20.92
N LEU A 61 7.93 -0.71 -20.78
CA LEU A 61 7.85 -2.07 -20.21
C LEU A 61 7.67 -3.14 -21.30
N ALA A 62 8.53 -4.16 -21.29
CA ALA A 62 8.57 -5.20 -22.33
C ALA A 62 7.25 -5.98 -22.45
N GLU A 63 6.57 -6.27 -21.33
CA GLU A 63 5.29 -6.97 -21.32
C GLU A 63 4.16 -6.14 -21.94
N VAL A 64 4.12 -4.83 -21.66
CA VAL A 64 3.14 -3.89 -22.25
C VAL A 64 3.38 -3.76 -23.75
N LEU A 65 4.63 -3.62 -24.18
CA LEU A 65 4.99 -3.58 -25.59
C LEU A 65 4.59 -4.86 -26.33
N ALA A 66 4.83 -6.02 -25.72
CA ALA A 66 4.43 -7.31 -26.28
C ALA A 66 2.90 -7.41 -26.42
N HIS A 67 2.16 -7.09 -25.36
CA HIS A 67 0.70 -7.07 -25.39
C HIS A 67 0.18 -6.11 -26.46
N HIS A 68 0.73 -4.91 -26.55
CA HIS A 68 0.34 -3.91 -27.55
C HIS A 68 0.57 -4.43 -28.98
N ARG A 69 1.76 -4.96 -29.26
CA ARG A 69 2.09 -5.54 -30.57
C ARG A 69 1.09 -6.64 -30.96
N ASP A 70 0.78 -7.54 -30.03
CA ASP A 70 0.03 -8.76 -30.32
C ASP A 70 -1.49 -8.50 -30.41
N ARG A 71 -2.03 -7.61 -29.56
CA ARG A 71 -3.47 -7.31 -29.50
C ARG A 71 -3.88 -6.07 -30.29
N TRP A 72 -3.00 -5.08 -30.31
CA TRP A 72 -3.27 -3.70 -30.74
C TRP A 72 -2.30 -3.20 -31.81
N GLY A 73 -1.55 -4.05 -32.49
CA GLY A 73 -0.59 -3.63 -33.52
C GLY A 73 -1.17 -2.91 -34.76
N HIS A 74 -2.47 -2.61 -34.76
CA HIS A 74 -3.19 -1.77 -35.72
C HIS A 74 -3.53 -0.37 -35.17
N ILE A 75 -3.19 -0.10 -33.90
CA ILE A 75 -3.32 1.17 -33.20
C ILE A 75 -1.93 1.81 -33.27
N ASP A 76 -1.77 2.87 -34.05
CA ASP A 76 -0.47 3.50 -34.28
C ASP A 76 -0.17 4.60 -33.23
N ARG A 77 -1.21 5.32 -32.81
CA ARG A 77 -1.16 6.35 -31.77
C ARG A 77 -2.10 5.97 -30.65
N PHE A 78 -1.78 6.36 -29.42
CA PHE A 78 -2.65 6.10 -28.27
C PHE A 78 -4.08 6.63 -28.46
N ASP A 79 -4.23 7.77 -29.16
CA ASP A 79 -5.54 8.34 -29.49
C ASP A 79 -6.40 7.49 -30.44
N ASP A 80 -5.79 6.57 -31.18
CA ASP A 80 -6.52 5.67 -32.08
C ASP A 80 -7.37 4.64 -31.30
N PHE A 81 -7.22 4.56 -29.97
CA PHE A 81 -8.14 3.85 -29.09
C PHE A 81 -9.50 4.54 -28.93
N LEU A 82 -9.59 5.86 -29.13
CA LEU A 82 -10.79 6.64 -28.82
C LEU A 82 -12.06 6.12 -29.52
N PRO A 83 -12.05 5.70 -30.80
CA PRO A 83 -13.25 5.15 -31.45
C PRO A 83 -13.75 3.83 -30.85
N LEU A 84 -12.94 3.13 -30.05
CA LEU A 84 -13.31 1.88 -29.38
C LEU A 84 -13.98 2.11 -28.01
N LEU A 85 -13.91 3.33 -27.49
CA LEU A 85 -14.55 3.74 -26.23
C LEU A 85 -16.01 4.14 -26.51
N THR A 86 -16.96 3.23 -26.29
CA THR A 86 -18.36 3.42 -26.73
C THR A 86 -19.28 3.94 -25.64
N PHE A 87 -19.11 3.46 -24.40
CA PHE A 87 -20.01 3.77 -23.27
C PHE A 87 -21.50 3.49 -23.56
N GLU A 88 -21.78 2.45 -24.34
CA GLU A 88 -23.15 2.10 -24.75
C GLU A 88 -24.04 1.65 -23.57
N ASN A 89 -23.44 1.13 -22.51
CA ASN A 89 -24.09 0.72 -21.26
C ASN A 89 -23.85 1.72 -20.11
N PHE A 90 -23.27 2.89 -20.40
CA PHE A 90 -23.10 3.93 -19.38
C PHE A 90 -24.44 4.47 -18.89
N ASP A 91 -24.64 4.36 -17.57
CA ASP A 91 -25.73 4.97 -16.82
C ASP A 91 -25.18 5.63 -15.55
N ALA A 92 -25.22 6.96 -15.52
CA ALA A 92 -24.79 7.77 -14.38
C ALA A 92 -25.53 7.42 -13.08
N GLU A 93 -26.80 7.03 -13.17
CA GLU A 93 -27.61 6.67 -12.00
C GLU A 93 -27.13 5.35 -11.40
N THR A 94 -26.75 4.39 -12.24
CA THR A 94 -26.17 3.12 -11.80
C THR A 94 -24.84 3.33 -11.06
N TRP A 95 -23.98 4.23 -11.54
CA TRP A 95 -22.72 4.56 -10.84
C TRP A 95 -22.97 5.24 -9.48
N ALA A 96 -23.88 6.22 -9.43
CA ALA A 96 -24.21 6.91 -8.18
C ALA A 96 -24.84 5.95 -7.16
N ARG A 97 -25.74 5.07 -7.62
CA ARG A 97 -26.32 4.02 -6.79
C ARG A 97 -25.29 3.02 -6.28
N LEU A 98 -24.29 2.65 -7.07
CA LEU A 98 -23.20 1.79 -6.60
C LEU A 98 -22.49 2.43 -5.39
N ALA A 99 -22.17 3.72 -5.44
CA ALA A 99 -21.56 4.43 -4.32
C ALA A 99 -22.47 4.41 -3.07
N VAL A 100 -23.74 4.79 -3.22
CA VAL A 100 -24.71 4.78 -2.10
C VAL A 100 -24.91 3.38 -1.51
N GLU A 101 -25.08 2.37 -2.37
CA GLU A 101 -25.20 0.95 -1.99
C GLU A 101 -23.88 0.35 -1.49
N SER A 102 -22.78 1.11 -1.53
CA SER A 102 -21.51 0.76 -0.88
C SER A 102 -21.32 1.51 0.45
N GLY A 103 -22.26 2.39 0.82
CA GLY A 103 -22.15 3.23 2.01
C GLY A 103 -21.22 4.43 1.85
N MET A 104 -20.81 4.74 0.62
CA MET A 104 -20.02 5.92 0.31
C MET A 104 -20.91 7.17 0.34
N THR A 105 -20.30 8.30 0.68
CA THR A 105 -20.99 9.58 0.89
C THR A 105 -20.46 10.68 0.00
N TYR A 106 -19.34 10.48 -0.69
CA TYR A 106 -18.86 11.41 -1.71
C TYR A 106 -18.30 10.65 -2.90
N SER A 107 -18.23 11.30 -4.05
CA SER A 107 -17.62 10.72 -5.23
C SER A 107 -16.81 11.75 -6.02
N VAL A 108 -15.71 11.28 -6.59
CA VAL A 108 -14.81 12.05 -7.44
C VAL A 108 -14.72 11.35 -8.80
N LEU A 109 -14.92 12.09 -9.88
CA LEU A 109 -14.67 11.60 -11.24
C LEU A 109 -13.35 12.17 -11.76
N VAL A 110 -12.51 11.35 -12.41
CA VAL A 110 -11.32 11.85 -13.12
C VAL A 110 -11.77 12.62 -14.36
N ALA A 111 -11.91 13.94 -14.20
CA ALA A 111 -12.34 14.83 -15.26
C ALA A 111 -11.33 14.88 -16.41
N LYS A 112 -10.03 14.83 -16.09
CA LYS A 112 -8.94 14.73 -17.07
C LYS A 112 -7.77 13.96 -16.46
N HIS A 113 -7.34 12.89 -17.12
CA HIS A 113 -6.15 12.12 -16.74
C HIS A 113 -4.91 12.62 -17.51
N HIS A 114 -3.77 11.95 -17.32
CA HIS A 114 -2.50 12.26 -17.98
C HIS A 114 -2.52 12.17 -19.52
N ASP A 115 -3.49 11.46 -20.10
CA ASP A 115 -3.68 11.34 -21.55
C ASP A 115 -4.28 12.60 -22.21
N GLY A 116 -4.72 13.57 -21.39
CA GLY A 116 -5.26 14.85 -21.81
C GLY A 116 -6.72 14.83 -22.24
N TRP A 117 -7.40 13.69 -22.21
CA TRP A 117 -8.81 13.61 -22.61
C TRP A 117 -9.73 14.13 -21.51
N CYS A 118 -10.52 15.15 -21.84
CA CYS A 118 -11.49 15.72 -20.92
C CYS A 118 -12.84 14.99 -20.99
N TRP A 119 -13.36 14.60 -19.83
CA TRP A 119 -14.62 13.86 -19.67
C TRP A 119 -15.87 14.74 -19.59
N TRP A 120 -15.71 16.01 -19.95
CA TRP A 120 -16.77 17.01 -20.08
C TRP A 120 -16.50 17.94 -21.28
N ASP A 121 -17.48 18.79 -21.61
CA ASP A 121 -17.32 19.84 -22.63
C ASP A 121 -16.43 20.98 -22.10
N ALA A 122 -15.12 20.71 -22.09
CA ALA A 122 -14.10 21.55 -21.50
C ALA A 122 -13.76 22.77 -22.38
N PRO A 123 -13.57 23.96 -21.79
CA PRO A 123 -13.16 25.12 -22.56
C PRO A 123 -11.74 24.96 -23.14
N ASN A 124 -11.50 25.66 -24.25
CA ASN A 124 -10.18 25.85 -24.87
C ASN A 124 -9.47 24.55 -25.33
N THR A 125 -10.23 23.48 -25.57
CA THR A 125 -9.76 22.22 -26.16
C THR A 125 -10.87 21.52 -26.94
N GLU A 126 -10.50 20.84 -28.04
CA GLU A 126 -11.38 19.89 -28.74
C GLU A 126 -11.17 18.46 -28.25
N ARG A 127 -10.16 18.24 -27.39
CA ARG A 127 -9.76 16.93 -26.85
C ARG A 127 -10.67 16.51 -25.70
N THR A 128 -11.93 16.30 -26.05
CA THR A 128 -13.03 16.00 -25.13
C THR A 128 -13.80 14.78 -25.62
N VAL A 129 -14.34 13.99 -24.70
CA VAL A 129 -15.22 12.84 -25.04
C VAL A 129 -16.62 13.29 -25.51
N THR A 130 -16.91 14.59 -25.54
CA THR A 130 -18.11 15.16 -26.17
C THR A 130 -17.93 15.27 -27.69
N HIS A 131 -16.69 15.44 -28.17
CA HIS A 131 -16.35 15.56 -29.59
C HIS A 131 -15.87 14.25 -30.22
N GLY A 132 -15.43 13.27 -29.43
CA GLY A 132 -14.98 11.95 -29.87
C GLY A 132 -15.36 10.82 -28.89
N GLY A 133 -15.13 9.57 -29.28
CA GLY A 133 -15.49 8.39 -28.48
C GLY A 133 -16.99 8.33 -28.18
N PRO A 134 -17.43 8.37 -26.90
CA PRO A 134 -18.84 8.19 -26.54
C PRO A 134 -19.75 9.36 -26.93
N ARG A 135 -19.18 10.53 -27.29
CA ARG A 135 -19.93 11.75 -27.66
C ARG A 135 -20.99 12.14 -26.62
N ARG A 136 -20.63 12.02 -25.34
CA ARG A 136 -21.48 12.30 -24.18
C ARG A 136 -20.72 13.14 -23.17
N ASN A 137 -21.44 13.97 -22.41
CA ASN A 137 -20.86 14.70 -21.30
C ASN A 137 -21.02 13.87 -20.01
N VAL A 138 -20.16 12.85 -19.89
CA VAL A 138 -20.19 11.85 -18.80
C VAL A 138 -20.13 12.53 -17.43
N LEU A 139 -19.26 13.53 -17.27
CA LEU A 139 -19.11 14.26 -16.01
C LEU A 139 -20.39 15.01 -15.63
N ALA A 140 -21.04 15.70 -16.56
CA ALA A 140 -22.28 16.42 -16.27
C ALA A 140 -23.42 15.47 -15.87
N GLU A 141 -23.56 14.35 -16.58
CA GLU A 141 -24.57 13.32 -16.27
C GLU A 141 -24.33 12.71 -14.88
N TYR A 142 -23.06 12.42 -14.54
CA TYR A 142 -22.68 11.85 -13.25
C TYR A 142 -22.79 12.85 -12.10
N ALA A 143 -22.36 14.10 -12.27
CA ALA A 143 -22.55 15.16 -11.27
C ALA A 143 -24.02 15.32 -10.89
N ALA A 144 -24.93 15.33 -11.88
CA ALA A 144 -26.35 15.41 -11.64
C ALA A 144 -26.91 14.15 -10.94
N ALA A 145 -26.35 12.97 -11.19
CA ALA A 145 -26.73 11.73 -10.50
C ALA A 145 -26.26 11.72 -9.03
N CYS A 146 -25.05 12.20 -8.77
CA CYS A 146 -24.52 12.40 -7.42
C CYS A 146 -25.42 13.35 -6.61
N GLU A 147 -25.81 14.49 -7.19
CA GLU A 147 -26.73 15.44 -6.54
C GLU A 147 -28.07 14.78 -6.18
N ARG A 148 -28.68 14.02 -7.11
CA ARG A 148 -29.95 13.30 -6.85
C ARG A 148 -29.84 12.25 -5.75
N ASN A 149 -28.65 11.72 -5.52
CA ASN A 149 -28.36 10.66 -4.55
C ASN A 149 -27.70 11.17 -3.26
N ASP A 150 -27.64 12.50 -3.04
CA ASP A 150 -26.99 13.14 -1.88
C ASP A 150 -25.53 12.70 -1.71
N LEU A 151 -24.79 12.60 -2.82
CA LEU A 151 -23.35 12.41 -2.83
C LEU A 151 -22.67 13.77 -3.03
N SER A 152 -21.75 14.12 -2.13
CA SER A 152 -20.86 15.27 -2.35
C SER A 152 -19.99 14.97 -3.56
N PHE A 153 -19.97 15.87 -4.54
CA PHE A 153 -19.34 15.60 -5.83
C PHE A 153 -18.05 16.41 -6.01
N GLY A 154 -17.01 15.76 -6.51
CA GLY A 154 -15.73 16.37 -6.85
C GLY A 154 -15.19 15.90 -8.19
N ALA A 155 -14.08 16.51 -8.59
CA ALA A 155 -13.34 16.12 -9.78
C ALA A 155 -11.85 15.93 -9.47
N ALA A 156 -11.25 14.92 -10.10
CA ALA A 156 -9.81 14.80 -10.21
C ALA A 156 -9.34 15.35 -11.56
N TYR A 157 -8.22 16.06 -11.56
CA TYR A 157 -7.68 16.72 -12.74
C TYR A 157 -6.16 16.61 -12.76
N SER A 158 -5.61 16.10 -13.87
CA SER A 158 -4.18 16.08 -14.07
C SER A 158 -3.63 17.37 -14.67
N LEU A 159 -2.61 17.92 -14.02
CA LEU A 159 -1.78 18.99 -14.54
C LEU A 159 -0.93 18.52 -15.73
N LEU A 160 -0.58 17.24 -15.78
CA LEU A 160 0.13 16.59 -16.87
C LEU A 160 -0.81 16.31 -18.05
N ASP A 161 -0.33 16.58 -19.27
CA ASP A 161 -1.10 16.37 -20.49
C ASP A 161 -0.18 15.90 -21.64
N ARG A 162 -0.29 14.63 -22.01
CA ARG A 162 0.46 14.03 -23.13
C ARG A 162 -0.14 14.32 -24.50
N GLY A 163 -1.32 14.94 -24.55
CA GLY A 163 -2.09 15.17 -25.76
C GLY A 163 -2.04 16.61 -26.28
N ASP A 164 -1.55 17.56 -25.48
CA ASP A 164 -1.46 18.97 -25.82
C ASP A 164 -0.01 19.42 -25.99
N GLU A 165 0.36 19.83 -27.20
CA GLU A 165 1.73 20.28 -27.53
C GLU A 165 2.17 21.53 -26.75
N ARG A 166 1.23 22.28 -26.16
CA ARG A 166 1.56 23.44 -25.32
C ARG A 166 2.07 23.02 -23.95
N TYR A 167 1.85 21.79 -23.50
CA TYR A 167 2.35 21.31 -22.22
C TYR A 167 3.90 21.20 -22.23
N PRO A 168 4.63 21.64 -21.19
CA PRO A 168 4.19 22.32 -19.97
C PRO A 168 4.46 23.84 -20.03
N GLU A 169 4.21 24.53 -21.14
CA GLU A 169 4.46 25.97 -21.23
C GLU A 169 3.52 26.79 -20.32
N ALA A 170 3.97 27.98 -19.90
CA ALA A 170 3.14 28.88 -19.08
C ALA A 170 1.82 29.31 -19.76
N SER A 171 1.79 29.30 -21.10
CA SER A 171 0.57 29.51 -21.89
C SER A 171 -0.46 28.40 -21.67
N TYR A 172 -0.03 27.14 -21.54
CA TYR A 172 -0.93 26.03 -21.22
C TYR A 172 -1.59 26.20 -19.86
N VAL A 173 -0.84 26.66 -18.85
CA VAL A 173 -1.38 26.93 -17.51
C VAL A 173 -2.49 27.98 -17.55
N THR A 174 -2.26 29.09 -18.23
CA THR A 174 -3.16 30.25 -18.26
C THR A 174 -4.32 30.12 -19.25
N ASP A 175 -4.09 29.48 -20.39
CA ASP A 175 -5.07 29.36 -21.47
C ASP A 175 -5.90 28.06 -21.36
N VAL A 176 -5.41 27.02 -20.67
CA VAL A 176 -6.08 25.71 -20.58
C VAL A 176 -6.43 25.36 -19.15
N ILE A 177 -5.43 25.15 -18.28
CA ILE A 177 -5.66 24.61 -16.92
C ILE A 177 -6.60 25.54 -16.12
N HIS A 178 -6.24 26.81 -15.96
CA HIS A 178 -7.01 27.74 -15.11
C HIS A 178 -8.46 27.92 -15.61
N PRO A 179 -8.73 28.13 -16.92
CA PRO A 179 -10.09 28.15 -17.46
C PRO A 179 -10.86 26.85 -17.22
N GLN A 180 -10.25 25.69 -17.43
CA GLN A 180 -10.90 24.38 -17.23
C GLN A 180 -11.26 24.13 -15.77
N ILE A 181 -10.36 24.45 -14.84
CA ILE A 181 -10.61 24.29 -13.41
C ILE A 181 -11.69 25.27 -12.91
N THR A 182 -11.62 26.53 -13.33
CA THR A 182 -12.65 27.52 -13.01
C THR A 182 -14.02 27.07 -13.52
N ASP A 183 -14.06 26.52 -14.73
CA ASP A 183 -15.28 25.99 -15.34
C ASP A 183 -15.84 24.80 -14.57
N LEU A 184 -15.00 23.84 -14.18
CA LEU A 184 -15.41 22.68 -13.39
C LEU A 184 -16.08 23.10 -12.07
N VAL A 185 -15.41 23.96 -11.30
CA VAL A 185 -15.92 24.42 -10.00
C VAL A 185 -17.20 25.25 -10.16
N THR A 186 -17.26 26.13 -11.16
CA THR A 186 -18.41 27.03 -11.36
C THR A 186 -19.63 26.31 -11.94
N ARG A 187 -19.43 25.45 -12.95
CA ARG A 187 -20.52 24.85 -13.72
C ARG A 187 -21.15 23.65 -13.01
N TYR A 188 -20.35 22.90 -12.25
CA TYR A 188 -20.79 21.67 -11.60
C TYR A 188 -20.83 21.75 -10.07
N GLY A 189 -20.49 22.90 -9.48
CA GLY A 189 -20.61 23.13 -8.04
C GLY A 189 -19.74 22.20 -7.19
N LEU A 190 -18.51 21.92 -7.64
CA LEU A 190 -17.65 20.92 -7.01
C LEU A 190 -17.36 21.22 -5.54
N ASN A 191 -17.45 20.21 -4.70
CA ASN A 191 -17.04 20.23 -3.30
C ASN A 191 -15.58 19.78 -3.13
N ALA A 192 -15.05 18.91 -4.00
CA ALA A 192 -13.66 18.46 -3.96
C ALA A 192 -12.95 18.64 -5.30
N LEU A 193 -11.66 19.02 -5.26
CA LEU A 193 -10.81 19.15 -6.44
C LEU A 193 -9.43 18.53 -6.21
N TRP A 194 -9.23 17.32 -6.77
CA TRP A 194 -7.99 16.56 -6.64
C TRP A 194 -7.05 16.82 -7.80
N GLY A 195 -5.90 17.41 -7.50
CA GLY A 195 -4.80 17.60 -8.42
C GLY A 195 -3.88 16.38 -8.43
N ASP A 196 -3.26 16.14 -9.58
CA ASP A 196 -2.18 15.18 -9.79
C ASP A 196 -1.32 15.60 -10.99
N GLY A 197 -0.13 15.03 -11.15
CA GLY A 197 0.76 15.30 -12.28
C GLY A 197 1.50 16.64 -12.17
N GLU A 198 1.65 17.20 -10.97
CA GLU A 198 2.38 18.44 -10.69
C GLU A 198 3.90 18.33 -10.91
N ARG A 199 4.39 17.10 -11.13
CA ARG A 199 5.81 16.72 -11.17
C ARG A 199 6.59 17.56 -12.19
N GLY A 200 7.85 17.83 -11.87
CA GLY A 200 8.77 18.61 -12.73
C GLY A 200 8.65 20.13 -12.60
N HIS A 201 7.60 20.67 -11.96
CA HIS A 201 7.34 22.12 -11.91
C HIS A 201 6.80 22.62 -10.56
N ASP A 202 7.28 23.78 -10.08
CA ASP A 202 6.87 24.34 -8.78
C ASP A 202 5.50 25.08 -8.82
N THR A 203 5.00 25.48 -7.65
CA THR A 203 3.73 26.20 -7.52
C THR A 203 3.69 27.54 -8.25
N ARG A 204 4.84 28.15 -8.56
CA ARG A 204 4.91 29.40 -9.34
C ARG A 204 4.65 29.13 -10.80
N HIS A 205 5.15 28.03 -11.33
CA HIS A 205 4.87 27.60 -12.68
C HIS A 205 3.36 27.38 -12.89
N TRP A 206 2.73 26.63 -11.98
CA TRP A 206 1.30 26.32 -12.04
C TRP A 206 0.37 27.48 -11.66
N LEU A 207 0.92 28.57 -11.13
CA LEU A 207 0.16 29.69 -10.58
C LEU A 207 -0.89 29.22 -9.54
N THR A 208 -0.56 28.18 -8.78
CA THR A 208 -1.48 27.52 -7.84
C THR A 208 -2.06 28.50 -6.82
N PRO A 209 -1.30 29.41 -6.17
CA PRO A 209 -1.86 30.32 -5.19
C PRO A 209 -2.98 31.20 -5.74
N ASP A 210 -2.76 31.80 -6.92
CA ASP A 210 -3.72 32.69 -7.57
C ASP A 210 -4.99 31.91 -8.00
N LEU A 211 -4.82 30.67 -8.46
CA LEU A 211 -5.93 29.77 -8.79
C LEU A 211 -6.75 29.45 -7.54
N LEU A 212 -6.11 28.97 -6.47
CA LEU A 212 -6.80 28.57 -5.24
C LEU A 212 -7.49 29.74 -4.54
N GLU A 213 -6.91 30.95 -4.57
CA GLU A 213 -7.57 32.16 -4.07
C GLU A 213 -8.87 32.42 -4.84
N ARG A 214 -8.83 32.40 -6.17
CA ARG A 214 -10.02 32.57 -7.02
C ARG A 214 -11.08 31.49 -6.77
N LEU A 215 -10.67 30.22 -6.66
CA LEU A 215 -11.61 29.12 -6.45
C LEU A 215 -12.33 29.22 -5.11
N ARG A 216 -11.66 29.72 -4.07
CA ARG A 216 -12.29 29.96 -2.75
C ARG A 216 -13.30 31.10 -2.77
N GLU A 217 -13.11 32.10 -3.64
CA GLU A 217 -14.13 33.14 -3.86
C GLU A 217 -15.39 32.57 -4.53
N ILE A 218 -15.26 31.49 -5.30
CA ILE A 218 -16.38 30.81 -5.96
C ILE A 218 -17.06 29.83 -5.01
N ASN A 219 -16.27 29.02 -4.30
CA ASN A 219 -16.75 28.05 -3.32
C ASN A 219 -15.79 28.00 -2.11
N GLU A 220 -16.20 28.57 -0.98
CA GLU A 220 -15.41 28.59 0.25
C GLU A 220 -15.30 27.20 0.91
N ASP A 221 -16.23 26.29 0.60
CA ASP A 221 -16.28 24.92 1.10
C ASP A 221 -15.53 23.92 0.19
N LEU A 222 -14.81 24.41 -0.83
CA LEU A 222 -14.01 23.56 -1.73
C LEU A 222 -12.80 22.96 -0.99
N VAL A 223 -12.72 21.64 -0.97
CA VAL A 223 -11.55 20.91 -0.45
C VAL A 223 -10.59 20.60 -1.60
N VAL A 224 -9.31 20.91 -1.39
CA VAL A 224 -8.23 20.63 -2.34
C VAL A 224 -7.13 19.79 -1.71
N ASN A 225 -6.62 18.80 -2.43
CA ASN A 225 -5.51 17.95 -1.96
C ASN A 225 -4.14 18.62 -2.20
N ASN A 226 -3.08 17.93 -1.80
CA ASN A 226 -1.69 18.35 -1.96
C ASN A 226 -1.12 18.16 -3.39
N GLY A 227 -1.84 17.53 -4.33
CA GLY A 227 -1.38 17.38 -5.72
C GLY A 227 -1.45 18.65 -6.59
N TRP A 228 -1.72 19.80 -5.96
CA TRP A 228 -1.60 21.13 -6.58
C TRP A 228 -0.29 21.85 -6.19
N ALA A 229 0.53 21.25 -5.30
CA ALA A 229 1.70 21.89 -4.73
C ALA A 229 2.88 20.93 -4.51
N ILE A 230 4.00 21.15 -5.21
CA ILE A 230 5.27 20.52 -4.83
C ILE A 230 5.76 21.13 -3.49
N PRO A 231 6.15 20.32 -2.49
CA PRO A 231 6.78 20.82 -1.28
C PRO A 231 8.11 21.52 -1.62
N GLY A 232 8.12 22.85 -1.50
CA GLY A 232 9.32 23.68 -1.63
C GLY A 232 9.55 24.56 -0.39
N PRO A 233 10.78 25.02 -0.13
CA PRO A 233 11.11 25.81 1.07
C PRO A 233 10.41 27.17 1.15
N ASP A 234 9.81 27.67 0.08
CA ASP A 234 9.04 28.92 0.07
C ASP A 234 7.56 28.69 0.43
N ARG A 235 7.33 28.63 1.74
CA ARG A 235 6.04 28.37 2.42
C ARG A 235 5.06 29.56 2.46
N ALA A 236 4.87 30.29 1.37
CA ALA A 236 4.02 31.49 1.40
C ALA A 236 3.05 31.57 0.22
N SER A 237 1.90 30.90 0.33
CA SER A 237 0.61 31.59 0.11
C SER A 237 -0.64 30.75 0.35
N THR A 238 -0.63 29.41 0.29
CA THR A 238 -1.78 28.59 0.72
C THR A 238 -1.38 27.11 0.86
N PRO A 239 -1.46 26.50 2.06
CA PRO A 239 -1.35 25.04 2.18
C PRO A 239 -2.58 24.35 1.55
N PRO A 240 -2.43 23.11 1.04
CA PRO A 240 -3.57 22.31 0.61
C PRO A 240 -4.54 22.10 1.77
N SER A 241 -5.80 21.76 1.45
CA SER A 241 -6.81 21.51 2.49
C SER A 241 -6.55 20.18 3.19
N ILE A 242 -6.05 19.18 2.44
CA ILE A 242 -5.77 17.83 2.95
C ILE A 242 -4.45 17.27 2.40
N ARG A 243 -3.87 16.31 3.13
CA ARG A 243 -2.77 15.46 2.67
C ARG A 243 -3.31 14.12 2.14
N THR A 244 -2.76 13.62 1.04
CA THR A 244 -3.14 12.30 0.51
C THR A 244 -2.04 11.25 0.70
N PHE A 245 -2.44 10.02 0.98
CA PHE A 245 -1.58 8.85 1.06
C PHE A 245 -2.06 7.77 0.09
N GLU A 246 -1.16 7.24 -0.73
CA GLU A 246 -1.51 6.24 -1.74
C GLU A 246 -0.95 4.87 -1.37
N TYR A 247 -1.82 3.86 -1.27
CA TYR A 247 -1.52 2.46 -0.94
C TYR A 247 -0.79 2.17 0.38
N VAL A 248 -0.18 3.15 1.01
CA VAL A 248 0.49 3.08 2.31
C VAL A 248 -0.28 3.92 3.31
N LEU A 249 -0.65 3.32 4.44
CA LEU A 249 -1.25 4.05 5.55
C LEU A 249 -0.17 4.64 6.45
N PRO A 250 -0.45 5.76 7.14
CA PRO A 250 0.38 6.18 8.25
C PRO A 250 0.38 5.15 9.39
N ASP A 251 1.48 5.07 10.14
CA ASP A 251 1.64 4.09 11.22
C ASP A 251 0.75 4.38 12.44
N ASP A 252 0.44 5.66 12.68
CA ASP A 252 -0.31 6.14 13.85
C ASP A 252 -1.34 7.23 13.46
N ILE A 253 -2.10 7.71 14.45
CA ILE A 253 -3.08 8.79 14.32
C ILE A 253 -2.40 10.07 13.80
N ILE A 254 -3.07 10.74 12.86
CA ILE A 254 -2.63 12.04 12.33
C ILE A 254 -3.66 13.11 12.72
N ASP A 255 -3.19 14.21 13.32
CA ASP A 255 -4.04 15.31 13.80
C ASP A 255 -4.47 16.29 12.68
N GLU A 256 -3.85 16.22 11.49
CA GLU A 256 -4.16 17.04 10.32
C GLU A 256 -5.11 16.30 9.34
N PRO A 257 -6.00 16.99 8.60
CA PRO A 257 -6.89 16.36 7.62
C PRO A 257 -6.14 15.58 6.53
N TRP A 258 -6.50 14.31 6.32
CA TRP A 258 -5.87 13.46 5.33
C TRP A 258 -6.82 12.43 4.70
N GLU A 259 -6.46 11.96 3.51
CA GLU A 259 -7.20 10.95 2.75
C GLU A 259 -6.28 9.81 2.28
N HIS A 260 -6.68 8.57 2.54
CA HIS A 260 -6.09 7.38 1.93
C HIS A 260 -6.76 7.09 0.58
N ARG A 261 -5.94 6.85 -0.45
CA ARG A 261 -6.41 6.57 -1.81
C ARG A 261 -5.78 5.29 -2.33
N ARG A 262 -6.60 4.46 -2.97
CA ARG A 262 -6.12 3.28 -3.72
C ARG A 262 -7.21 2.76 -4.62
N GLY A 263 -6.84 1.95 -5.61
CA GLY A 263 -7.79 1.06 -6.25
C GLY A 263 -8.19 -0.10 -5.35
N ILE A 264 -9.28 -0.74 -5.74
CA ILE A 264 -9.66 -2.03 -5.18
C ILE A 264 -8.69 -3.14 -5.59
N GLY A 265 -8.02 -3.00 -6.74
CA GLY A 265 -6.95 -3.88 -7.23
C GLY A 265 -5.56 -3.34 -6.88
N SER A 266 -4.57 -3.62 -7.73
CA SER A 266 -3.19 -3.12 -7.56
C SER A 266 -2.98 -1.71 -8.13
N GLY A 267 -3.89 -1.24 -8.98
CA GLY A 267 -3.87 0.06 -9.65
C GLY A 267 -5.20 0.81 -9.51
N PHE A 268 -5.24 2.08 -9.93
CA PHE A 268 -6.46 2.89 -9.99
C PHE A 268 -7.38 2.48 -11.15
N GLY A 269 -6.76 2.17 -12.30
CA GLY A 269 -7.42 1.74 -13.52
C GLY A 269 -7.79 0.26 -13.53
N SER A 270 -8.80 -0.10 -14.33
CA SER A 270 -9.24 -1.49 -14.49
C SER A 270 -8.16 -2.30 -15.20
N ASN A 271 -7.87 -3.47 -14.65
CA ASN A 271 -6.94 -4.41 -15.25
C ASN A 271 -7.65 -5.76 -15.46
N GLN A 272 -7.97 -6.13 -16.70
CA GLN A 272 -8.79 -7.32 -17.09
C GLN A 272 -8.18 -8.68 -16.71
N ILE A 273 -7.08 -8.62 -16.00
CA ILE A 273 -5.94 -9.51 -16.00
C ILE A 273 -5.57 -9.81 -14.55
N GLU A 274 -5.99 -8.96 -13.63
CA GLU A 274 -5.99 -9.20 -12.20
C GLU A 274 -7.12 -10.18 -11.83
N PRO A 275 -6.80 -11.32 -11.21
CA PRO A 275 -7.82 -12.22 -10.73
C PRO A 275 -8.43 -11.70 -9.39
N PRO A 276 -9.55 -12.29 -8.92
CA PRO A 276 -10.25 -11.82 -7.72
C PRO A 276 -9.39 -11.70 -6.45
N GLU A 277 -8.38 -12.54 -6.30
CA GLU A 277 -7.44 -12.53 -5.18
C GLU A 277 -6.50 -11.31 -5.14
N HIS A 278 -6.39 -10.56 -6.24
CA HIS A 278 -5.68 -9.27 -6.27
C HIS A 278 -6.59 -8.08 -5.91
N HIS A 279 -7.90 -8.33 -5.74
CA HIS A 279 -8.86 -7.32 -5.34
C HIS A 279 -9.13 -7.41 -3.84
N LEU A 280 -9.38 -6.25 -3.22
CA LEU A 280 -9.91 -6.21 -1.86
C LEU A 280 -11.24 -6.96 -1.80
N SER A 281 -11.40 -7.81 -0.79
CA SER A 281 -12.71 -8.36 -0.44
C SER A 281 -13.55 -7.34 0.33
N GLY A 282 -14.84 -7.62 0.50
CA GLY A 282 -15.70 -6.79 1.36
C GLY A 282 -15.20 -6.72 2.81
N PHE A 283 -14.50 -7.75 3.29
CA PHE A 283 -13.86 -7.76 4.61
C PHE A 283 -12.68 -6.80 4.65
N ASP A 284 -11.80 -6.88 3.65
CA ASP A 284 -10.61 -6.02 3.57
C ASP A 284 -10.98 -4.54 3.46
N ILE A 285 -12.07 -4.22 2.75
CA ILE A 285 -12.59 -2.84 2.64
C ILE A 285 -13.05 -2.32 4.01
N VAL A 286 -13.80 -3.11 4.78
CA VAL A 286 -14.26 -2.69 6.12
C VAL A 286 -13.09 -2.54 7.09
N ALA A 287 -12.15 -3.49 7.09
CA ALA A 287 -10.95 -3.41 7.91
C ALA A 287 -10.11 -2.17 7.57
N LEU A 288 -9.89 -1.90 6.28
CA LEU A 288 -9.18 -0.72 5.80
C LEU A 288 -9.89 0.57 6.17
N LEU A 289 -11.20 0.67 5.91
CA LEU A 289 -11.99 1.86 6.22
C LEU A 289 -11.94 2.19 7.71
N THR A 290 -12.15 1.19 8.57
CA THR A 290 -12.15 1.41 10.03
C THR A 290 -10.78 1.76 10.57
N GLU A 291 -9.69 1.26 9.96
CA GLU A 291 -8.34 1.70 10.27
C GLU A 291 -8.10 3.17 9.90
N VAL A 292 -8.49 3.54 8.67
CA VAL A 292 -8.35 4.92 8.18
C VAL A 292 -9.10 5.90 9.09
N VAL A 293 -10.34 5.58 9.44
CA VAL A 293 -11.16 6.41 10.34
C VAL A 293 -10.56 6.46 11.75
N ALA A 294 -10.07 5.34 12.28
CA ALA A 294 -9.43 5.30 13.60
C ALA A 294 -8.11 6.09 13.67
N LYS A 295 -7.47 6.32 12.52
CA LYS A 295 -6.29 7.18 12.36
C LYS A 295 -6.64 8.63 11.95
N GLY A 296 -7.93 8.96 11.87
CA GLY A 296 -8.45 10.32 11.64
C GLY A 296 -8.68 10.70 10.17
N GLY A 297 -8.52 9.76 9.24
CA GLY A 297 -8.56 10.02 7.80
C GLY A 297 -9.88 9.70 7.10
N HIS A 298 -9.84 9.87 5.78
CA HIS A 298 -10.89 9.52 4.83
C HIS A 298 -10.41 8.45 3.86
N LEU A 299 -11.29 7.56 3.40
CA LEU A 299 -10.95 6.53 2.42
C LEU A 299 -11.62 6.83 1.08
N LEU A 300 -10.82 6.93 0.02
CA LEU A 300 -11.28 7.05 -1.36
C LEU A 300 -10.85 5.81 -2.16
N LEU A 301 -11.81 4.96 -2.52
CA LEU A 301 -11.54 3.75 -3.33
C LEU A 301 -11.85 4.00 -4.80
N SER A 302 -10.92 3.60 -5.65
CA SER A 302 -11.06 3.71 -7.10
C SER A 302 -11.73 2.49 -7.71
N VAL A 303 -12.66 2.77 -8.63
CA VAL A 303 -13.11 1.85 -9.69
C VAL A 303 -12.85 2.50 -11.04
N SER A 304 -12.72 1.69 -12.06
CA SER A 304 -12.59 2.17 -13.43
C SER A 304 -13.63 1.46 -14.30
N PRO A 305 -14.45 2.20 -15.08
CA PRO A 305 -15.48 1.56 -15.89
C PRO A 305 -14.86 0.73 -17.02
N ASP A 306 -15.61 -0.24 -17.51
CA ASP A 306 -15.26 -1.02 -18.69
C ASP A 306 -15.51 -0.19 -19.97
N LEU A 307 -15.06 -0.69 -21.12
CA LEU A 307 -15.17 -0.02 -22.42
C LEU A 307 -16.61 0.40 -22.82
N ASP A 308 -17.61 -0.33 -22.30
CA ASP A 308 -19.03 -0.07 -22.52
C ASP A 308 -19.65 0.87 -21.46
N GLY A 309 -18.86 1.35 -20.51
CA GLY A 309 -19.28 2.26 -19.43
C GLY A 309 -19.92 1.58 -18.22
N SER A 310 -19.97 0.25 -18.18
CA SER A 310 -20.40 -0.49 -16.99
C SER A 310 -19.28 -0.62 -15.96
N VAL A 311 -19.60 -0.93 -14.69
CA VAL A 311 -18.60 -1.29 -13.67
C VAL A 311 -18.67 -2.80 -13.47
N SER A 312 -17.58 -3.50 -13.73
CA SER A 312 -17.56 -4.97 -13.70
C SER A 312 -17.94 -5.54 -12.33
N THR A 313 -18.44 -6.78 -12.31
CA THR A 313 -18.78 -7.47 -11.05
C THR A 313 -17.56 -7.70 -10.16
N LEU A 314 -16.38 -7.86 -10.77
CA LEU A 314 -15.11 -7.99 -10.04
C LEU A 314 -14.86 -6.76 -9.16
N GLN A 315 -15.26 -5.58 -9.65
CA GLN A 315 -15.07 -4.32 -8.93
C GLN A 315 -16.24 -3.96 -8.02
N SER A 316 -17.48 -4.12 -8.50
CA SER A 316 -18.67 -3.70 -7.77
C SER A 316 -19.03 -4.63 -6.60
N LYS A 317 -18.81 -5.94 -6.74
CA LYS A 317 -19.22 -6.90 -5.70
C LYS A 317 -18.54 -6.65 -4.34
N PRO A 318 -17.22 -6.46 -4.24
CA PRO A 318 -16.59 -6.18 -2.95
C PRO A 318 -17.11 -4.92 -2.27
N LEU A 319 -17.35 -3.86 -3.05
CA LEU A 319 -17.91 -2.60 -2.54
C LEU A 319 -19.32 -2.79 -1.98
N LEU A 320 -20.18 -3.52 -2.69
CA LEU A 320 -21.54 -3.84 -2.25
C LEU A 320 -21.56 -4.75 -1.03
N ASP A 321 -20.68 -5.75 -0.99
CA ASP A 321 -20.52 -6.64 0.16
C ASP A 321 -20.15 -5.81 1.41
N ALA A 322 -19.11 -4.96 1.31
CA ALA A 322 -18.71 -4.04 2.38
C ALA A 322 -19.83 -3.06 2.77
N GLY A 323 -20.58 -2.55 1.79
CA GLY A 323 -21.64 -1.57 1.99
C GLY A 323 -22.74 -2.05 2.94
N SER A 324 -23.02 -3.36 2.99
CA SER A 324 -23.94 -3.93 3.97
C SER A 324 -23.55 -3.62 5.42
N TRP A 325 -22.24 -3.68 5.72
CA TRP A 325 -21.68 -3.36 7.02
C TRP A 325 -21.56 -1.84 7.21
N VAL A 326 -21.05 -1.11 6.21
CA VAL A 326 -20.84 0.34 6.30
C VAL A 326 -22.15 1.09 6.53
N ARG A 327 -23.23 0.74 5.83
CA ARG A 327 -24.54 1.39 6.04
C ARG A 327 -25.09 1.12 7.44
N ARG A 328 -24.89 -0.10 7.96
CA ARG A 328 -25.31 -0.49 9.31
C ARG A 328 -24.61 0.36 10.37
N TYR A 329 -23.32 0.61 10.21
CA TYR A 329 -22.51 1.39 11.16
C TYR A 329 -22.18 2.80 10.64
N SER A 330 -23.05 3.40 9.84
CA SER A 330 -22.77 4.67 9.15
C SER A 330 -22.47 5.82 10.11
N THR A 331 -23.14 5.88 11.27
CA THR A 331 -22.84 6.88 12.31
C THR A 331 -21.45 6.67 12.90
N LEU A 332 -21.04 5.42 13.15
CA LEU A 332 -19.70 5.10 13.64
C LEU A 332 -18.65 5.49 12.60
N VAL A 333 -18.87 5.18 11.33
CA VAL A 333 -17.94 5.52 10.25
C VAL A 333 -17.83 7.02 10.06
N ASN A 334 -18.95 7.73 9.96
CA ASN A 334 -18.96 9.13 9.51
C ASN A 334 -18.74 10.15 10.63
N ASN A 335 -19.13 9.84 11.87
CA ASN A 335 -19.17 10.81 12.96
C ASN A 335 -18.19 10.49 14.09
N SER A 336 -17.39 9.42 13.97
CA SER A 336 -16.43 9.08 15.01
C SER A 336 -15.16 9.93 14.92
N MET A 337 -14.47 9.98 16.05
CA MET A 337 -13.12 10.53 16.18
C MET A 337 -12.15 9.44 16.65
N PRO A 338 -10.85 9.58 16.35
CA PRO A 338 -9.82 8.72 16.95
C PRO A 338 -9.90 8.72 18.47
N TRP A 339 -9.66 7.54 19.07
CA TRP A 339 -9.40 7.45 20.50
C TRP A 339 -7.92 7.75 20.81
N SER A 340 -7.49 7.61 22.07
CA SER A 340 -6.09 7.79 22.47
C SER A 340 -5.10 6.84 21.77
N THR A 341 -5.61 5.78 21.16
CA THR A 341 -4.88 4.89 20.24
C THR A 341 -5.85 4.42 19.17
N TRP A 342 -5.37 4.24 17.93
CA TRP A 342 -6.19 3.74 16.83
C TRP A 342 -6.52 2.25 16.99
N GLY A 343 -5.72 1.51 17.77
CA GLY A 343 -5.80 0.06 17.92
C GLY A 343 -4.60 -0.67 17.31
N ASP A 344 -4.86 -1.78 16.66
CA ASP A 344 -3.87 -2.63 15.99
C ASP A 344 -4.53 -3.42 14.85
N GLU A 345 -3.90 -4.44 14.30
CA GLU A 345 -4.46 -5.28 13.23
C GLU A 345 -5.77 -6.00 13.62
N ASP A 346 -5.93 -6.37 14.89
CA ASP A 346 -7.05 -7.15 15.42
C ASP A 346 -8.25 -6.27 15.84
N VAL A 347 -8.03 -5.00 16.20
CA VAL A 347 -9.08 -4.10 16.69
C VAL A 347 -8.88 -2.64 16.25
N ARG A 348 -9.97 -1.93 15.95
CA ARG A 348 -9.98 -0.46 15.79
C ARG A 348 -10.80 0.23 16.87
N TYR A 349 -10.32 1.34 17.42
CA TYR A 349 -11.02 2.11 18.45
C TYR A 349 -11.53 3.44 17.91
N LEU A 350 -12.81 3.69 18.12
CA LEU A 350 -13.54 4.85 17.60
C LEU A 350 -14.39 5.47 18.71
N VAL A 351 -14.43 6.80 18.78
CA VAL A 351 -15.24 7.52 19.78
C VAL A 351 -16.40 8.23 19.08
N VAL A 352 -17.62 8.01 19.57
CA VAL A 352 -18.83 8.73 19.13
C VAL A 352 -19.52 9.24 20.38
N ASP A 353 -19.80 10.55 20.47
CA ASP A 353 -20.47 11.18 21.63
C ASP A 353 -19.87 10.74 22.98
N ASP A 354 -18.54 10.88 23.12
CA ASP A 354 -17.73 10.47 24.29
C ASP A 354 -17.80 8.97 24.65
N THR A 355 -18.41 8.15 23.79
CA THR A 355 -18.54 6.71 24.01
C THR A 355 -17.55 5.95 23.13
N LEU A 356 -16.74 5.09 23.76
CA LEU A 356 -15.77 4.25 23.07
C LEU A 356 -16.46 3.08 22.37
N HIS A 357 -16.06 2.82 21.15
CA HIS A 357 -16.45 1.67 20.35
C HIS A 357 -15.20 0.90 19.91
N ALA A 358 -15.25 -0.42 20.05
CA ALA A 358 -14.22 -1.33 19.55
C ALA A 358 -14.77 -2.13 18.36
N VAL A 359 -14.13 -1.97 17.20
CA VAL A 359 -14.38 -2.77 16.00
C VAL A 359 -13.46 -3.98 16.03
N ASP A 360 -14.01 -5.17 16.26
CA ASP A 360 -13.26 -6.42 16.40
C ASP A 360 -13.06 -7.08 15.03
N ILE A 361 -11.92 -6.80 14.40
CA ILE A 361 -11.53 -7.39 13.12
C ILE A 361 -11.21 -8.87 13.29
N SER A 362 -10.66 -9.25 14.44
CA SER A 362 -10.23 -10.62 14.72
C SER A 362 -11.38 -11.59 15.04
N GLY A 363 -12.53 -11.07 15.48
CA GLY A 363 -13.66 -11.84 16.01
C GLY A 363 -13.37 -12.56 17.35
N ARG A 364 -12.27 -12.24 18.02
CA ARG A 364 -11.82 -12.92 19.25
C ARG A 364 -12.32 -12.24 20.53
N GLY A 365 -12.88 -11.03 20.43
CA GLY A 365 -13.33 -10.23 21.55
C GLY A 365 -12.21 -9.92 22.55
N ARG A 366 -10.99 -9.65 22.05
CA ARG A 366 -9.79 -9.37 22.85
C ARG A 366 -9.27 -7.98 22.57
N PHE A 367 -9.10 -7.19 23.63
CA PHE A 367 -8.74 -5.78 23.52
C PHE A 367 -7.63 -5.43 24.51
N ALA A 368 -6.37 -5.51 24.04
CA ALA A 368 -5.19 -5.33 24.88
C ALA A 368 -5.06 -3.91 25.45
N ALA A 369 -5.50 -2.89 24.69
CA ALA A 369 -5.46 -1.49 25.11
C ALA A 369 -6.38 -1.18 26.33
N LEU A 370 -7.30 -2.09 26.66
CA LEU A 370 -8.25 -1.97 27.78
C LEU A 370 -7.79 -2.77 29.00
N ALA A 371 -6.48 -2.82 29.26
CA ALA A 371 -5.94 -3.44 30.46
C ALA A 371 -6.40 -2.71 31.73
N LYS A 372 -6.64 -3.47 32.81
CA LYS A 372 -7.26 -2.97 34.06
C LYS A 372 -6.51 -1.80 34.71
N GLY A 373 -5.20 -1.69 34.48
CA GLY A 373 -4.38 -0.59 35.01
C GLY A 373 -4.56 0.76 34.29
N HIS A 374 -5.17 0.77 33.11
CA HIS A 374 -5.33 1.98 32.29
C HIS A 374 -6.76 2.53 32.38
N PHE A 375 -7.76 1.64 32.37
CA PHE A 375 -9.19 1.99 32.38
C PHE A 375 -9.98 0.97 33.19
N GLN A 376 -11.07 1.38 33.83
CA GLN A 376 -12.08 0.45 34.34
C GLN A 376 -13.17 0.31 33.28
N VAL A 377 -13.38 -0.90 32.78
CA VAL A 377 -14.50 -1.20 31.88
C VAL A 377 -15.71 -1.51 32.74
N ASP A 378 -16.76 -0.71 32.62
CA ASP A 378 -17.98 -0.84 33.43
C ASP A 378 -18.99 -1.76 32.75
N SER A 379 -19.20 -1.58 31.45
CA SER A 379 -20.08 -2.41 30.64
C SER A 379 -19.51 -2.61 29.23
N VAL A 380 -19.89 -3.75 28.65
CA VAL A 380 -19.60 -4.10 27.26
C VAL A 380 -20.91 -4.49 26.62
N GLU A 381 -21.25 -3.82 25.53
CA GLU A 381 -22.50 -3.99 24.81
C GLU A 381 -22.19 -4.30 23.35
N ARG A 382 -22.80 -5.34 22.79
CA ARG A 382 -22.72 -5.56 21.34
C ARG A 382 -23.73 -4.64 20.65
N VAL A 383 -23.27 -3.92 19.63
CA VAL A 383 -24.11 -3.07 18.81
C VAL A 383 -24.79 -3.96 17.77
N ASP A 384 -25.90 -4.63 18.13
CA ASP A 384 -26.72 -5.42 17.19
C ASP A 384 -27.90 -4.60 16.62
N ASP A 385 -28.28 -4.94 15.39
CA ASP A 385 -29.25 -4.25 14.51
C ASP A 385 -30.59 -3.86 15.19
N THR A 386 -31.04 -2.62 14.95
CA THR A 386 -32.40 -2.01 15.12
C THR A 386 -32.59 -0.83 16.08
N ALA A 387 -31.56 -0.09 16.48
CA ALA A 387 -31.77 1.19 17.16
C ALA A 387 -31.16 2.36 16.39
N SER A 388 -32.03 3.31 16.00
CA SER A 388 -31.65 4.72 15.85
C SER A 388 -30.81 5.15 17.07
N PRO A 389 -29.94 6.19 17.01
CA PRO A 389 -29.01 6.56 18.08
C PRO A 389 -29.66 6.89 19.45
N SER A 390 -30.97 6.72 19.59
CA SER A 390 -31.76 7.01 20.78
C SER A 390 -32.25 5.81 21.60
N ASP A 391 -32.07 4.53 21.21
CA ASP A 391 -32.69 3.41 21.95
C ASP A 391 -31.72 2.37 22.56
N ASN A 392 -31.94 2.13 23.85
CA ASN A 392 -31.19 1.34 24.84
C ASN A 392 -31.33 -0.21 24.71
N ASP A 393 -31.37 -0.77 23.51
CA ASP A 393 -31.62 -2.23 23.33
C ASP A 393 -30.34 -3.07 23.15
N ALA A 394 -29.20 -2.60 23.66
CA ALA A 394 -27.96 -3.35 23.60
C ALA A 394 -27.91 -4.47 24.66
N THR A 395 -27.56 -5.69 24.24
CA THR A 395 -27.41 -6.82 25.17
C THR A 395 -26.07 -6.69 25.90
N GLU A 396 -26.11 -6.47 27.21
CA GLU A 396 -24.91 -6.45 28.05
C GLU A 396 -24.22 -7.82 28.05
N LEU A 397 -22.96 -7.83 27.65
CA LEU A 397 -22.15 -9.03 27.53
C LEU A 397 -21.30 -9.25 28.78
N ARG A 398 -21.07 -10.51 29.11
CA ARG A 398 -20.09 -10.87 30.14
C ARG A 398 -18.69 -10.70 29.60
N PHE A 399 -17.82 -10.13 30.42
CA PHE A 399 -16.41 -9.95 30.11
C PHE A 399 -15.53 -10.22 31.33
N ARG A 400 -14.24 -10.41 31.06
CA ARG A 400 -13.17 -10.40 32.05
C ARG A 400 -12.16 -9.33 31.65
N GLN A 401 -11.75 -8.52 32.62
CA GLN A 401 -10.66 -7.55 32.44
C GLN A 401 -9.51 -7.92 33.38
N ASP A 402 -8.30 -8.01 32.84
CA ASP A 402 -7.07 -8.24 33.60
C ASP A 402 -5.91 -7.38 33.06
N ASP A 403 -4.69 -7.64 33.53
CA ASP A 403 -3.50 -6.85 33.16
C ASP A 403 -3.11 -7.01 31.68
N ASN A 404 -3.65 -8.02 30.97
CA ASN A 404 -3.41 -8.22 29.55
C ASN A 404 -4.52 -7.64 28.65
N GLY A 405 -5.55 -7.01 29.23
CA GLY A 405 -6.65 -6.42 28.47
C GLY A 405 -8.05 -6.90 28.87
N LEU A 406 -9.00 -6.56 28.01
CA LEU A 406 -10.41 -6.99 28.09
C LEU A 406 -10.64 -8.23 27.22
N GLN A 407 -11.36 -9.22 27.75
CA GLN A 407 -11.82 -10.42 27.05
C GLN A 407 -13.33 -10.56 27.19
N ILE A 408 -14.06 -10.56 26.08
CA ILE A 408 -15.50 -10.85 26.03
C ILE A 408 -15.75 -12.36 26.07
N ASP A 409 -16.76 -12.82 26.82
CA ASP A 409 -17.22 -14.21 26.79
C ASP A 409 -18.19 -14.44 25.63
N LEU A 410 -17.64 -14.86 24.49
CA LEU A 410 -18.41 -15.12 23.26
C LEU A 410 -19.25 -16.41 23.32
N LYS A 411 -19.19 -17.22 24.40
CA LYS A 411 -19.86 -18.54 24.47
C LYS A 411 -21.39 -18.49 24.56
N VAL A 412 -22.00 -17.32 24.74
CA VAL A 412 -23.46 -17.18 24.93
C VAL A 412 -24.18 -16.72 23.66
N ALA A 413 -23.48 -16.26 22.61
CA ALA A 413 -24.11 -15.50 21.53
C ALA A 413 -24.34 -16.22 20.18
N PHE A 414 -23.84 -17.45 19.97
CA PHE A 414 -23.85 -18.03 18.61
C PHE A 414 -24.45 -19.44 18.50
N GLY A 415 -25.73 -19.49 18.13
CA GLY A 415 -26.33 -20.63 17.46
C GLY A 415 -25.75 -20.73 16.04
N HIS A 416 -24.97 -21.76 15.76
CA HIS A 416 -24.31 -21.96 14.48
C HIS A 416 -25.36 -22.25 13.38
N SER A 417 -25.67 -21.24 12.55
CA SER A 417 -26.28 -21.43 11.23
C SER A 417 -25.31 -20.93 10.17
N ARG A 418 -24.65 -21.89 9.52
CA ARG A 418 -23.55 -21.67 8.56
C ARG A 418 -24.10 -21.35 7.15
N ALA A 419 -25.01 -20.39 7.06
CA ALA A 419 -25.75 -20.09 5.84
C ALA A 419 -26.20 -18.63 5.65
N ASP A 420 -25.59 -17.65 6.31
CA ASP A 420 -25.93 -16.23 6.06
C ASP A 420 -24.71 -15.43 5.59
N THR A 421 -24.90 -14.66 4.53
CA THR A 421 -23.89 -13.96 3.73
C THR A 421 -23.40 -12.65 4.36
N THR A 422 -23.51 -12.49 5.68
CA THR A 422 -23.18 -11.25 6.38
C THR A 422 -21.73 -11.24 6.85
N LEU A 423 -20.98 -10.19 6.49
CA LEU A 423 -19.66 -9.89 7.06
C LEU A 423 -19.71 -9.88 8.59
N GLU A 424 -18.89 -10.70 9.25
CA GLU A 424 -18.93 -10.96 10.71
C GLU A 424 -18.04 -10.01 11.54
N ILE A 425 -17.80 -8.77 11.09
CA ILE A 425 -17.04 -7.79 11.90
C ILE A 425 -17.98 -7.18 12.95
N ALA A 426 -17.73 -7.49 14.22
CA ALA A 426 -18.55 -7.02 15.34
C ALA A 426 -18.10 -5.66 15.88
N VAL A 427 -19.06 -4.86 16.34
CA VAL A 427 -18.80 -3.59 17.02
C VAL A 427 -19.30 -3.69 18.46
N TYR A 428 -18.45 -3.33 19.40
CA TYR A 428 -18.76 -3.29 20.83
C TYR A 428 -18.72 -1.87 21.34
N ARG A 429 -19.77 -1.45 22.05
CA ARG A 429 -19.84 -0.22 22.81
C ARG A 429 -19.29 -0.48 24.22
N LEU A 430 -18.43 0.42 24.69
CA LEU A 430 -17.69 0.29 25.93
C LEU A 430 -17.92 1.53 26.81
N GLN A 431 -18.44 1.33 28.02
CA GLN A 431 -18.48 2.37 29.03
C GLN A 431 -17.24 2.26 29.92
N LEU A 432 -16.50 3.36 30.03
CA LEU A 432 -15.27 3.45 30.80
C LEU A 432 -15.45 4.41 31.96
N SER A 433 -14.95 4.03 33.14
CA SER A 433 -14.80 4.91 34.29
C SER A 433 -13.33 5.11 34.66
N GLU A 434 -13.06 6.20 35.39
CA GLU A 434 -11.76 6.34 36.05
C GLU A 434 -11.56 5.18 37.02
N PRO A 435 -10.44 4.45 36.93
CA PRO A 435 -10.20 3.33 37.84
C PRO A 435 -10.22 3.81 39.29
N GLU A 436 -10.90 3.07 40.18
CA GLU A 436 -10.84 3.29 41.62
C GLU A 436 -9.37 3.21 42.04
N ARG A 437 -8.74 4.37 42.28
CA ARG A 437 -7.36 4.44 42.74
C ARG A 437 -7.32 3.83 44.15
N PRO A 438 -6.60 2.72 44.38
CA PRO A 438 -6.29 2.31 45.74
C PRO A 438 -5.58 3.48 46.42
N ILE A 439 -5.76 3.66 47.73
CA ILE A 439 -4.80 4.44 48.51
C ILE A 439 -3.46 3.71 48.35
N GLU A 440 -2.61 4.22 47.47
CA GLU A 440 -1.27 3.73 47.26
C GLU A 440 -0.46 3.96 48.53
N LEU A 441 -0.28 2.90 49.33
CA LEU A 441 0.79 2.90 50.31
C LEU A 441 2.16 2.82 49.61
N PHE A 442 2.17 2.31 48.36
CA PHE A 442 3.29 2.32 47.43
C PHE A 442 2.73 2.27 45.99
N GLU A 443 3.26 3.10 45.10
CA GLU A 443 3.04 2.99 43.65
C GLU A 443 3.48 1.58 43.19
N PRO A 444 2.70 0.84 42.38
CA PRO A 444 3.24 -0.33 41.70
C PRO A 444 4.35 0.18 40.79
N THR A 445 5.60 -0.17 41.10
CA THR A 445 6.71 0.17 40.23
C THR A 445 6.39 -0.45 38.86
N PRO A 446 6.19 0.32 37.79
CA PRO A 446 6.20 -0.26 36.45
C PRO A 446 7.47 -1.11 36.36
N ALA A 447 7.40 -2.31 35.78
CA ALA A 447 8.59 -3.12 35.57
C ALA A 447 9.52 -2.31 34.67
N THR A 448 10.41 -1.54 35.28
CA THR A 448 11.25 -0.58 34.60
C THR A 448 12.07 -1.38 33.60
N PRO A 449 12.02 -1.04 32.30
CA PRO A 449 12.85 -1.70 31.31
C PRO A 449 14.29 -1.76 31.82
N VAL A 450 14.88 -2.95 31.82
CA VAL A 450 16.24 -3.12 32.32
C VAL A 450 17.18 -2.57 31.25
N PRO A 451 17.99 -1.55 31.53
CA PRO A 451 18.93 -1.03 30.54
C PRO A 451 19.88 -2.15 30.10
N LEU A 452 19.91 -2.44 28.79
CA LEU A 452 20.70 -3.56 28.28
C LEU A 452 22.19 -3.24 28.26
N ALA A 453 22.57 -2.01 27.88
CA ALA A 453 23.98 -1.63 27.74
C ALA A 453 24.83 -1.86 29.02
N PRO A 454 24.37 -1.53 30.24
CA PRO A 454 25.10 -1.86 31.46
C PRO A 454 25.31 -3.36 31.71
N LEU A 455 24.38 -4.22 31.26
CA LEU A 455 24.52 -5.67 31.38
C LEU A 455 25.61 -6.22 30.45
N LEU A 456 25.85 -5.53 29.33
CA LEU A 456 26.87 -5.91 28.35
C LEU A 456 28.24 -5.31 28.66
N ALA A 457 28.30 -4.22 29.43
CA ALA A 457 29.54 -3.49 29.72
C ALA A 457 30.61 -4.33 30.44
N SER A 458 30.21 -5.41 31.13
CA SER A 458 31.12 -6.33 31.82
C SER A 458 31.28 -7.69 31.13
N ALA A 459 30.72 -7.88 29.93
CA ALA A 459 30.80 -9.14 29.21
C ALA A 459 32.12 -9.23 28.42
N ASP A 460 32.83 -10.34 28.56
CA ASP A 460 34.05 -10.65 27.83
C ASP A 460 33.75 -11.51 26.58
N PRO A 461 34.60 -11.49 25.54
CA PRO A 461 34.42 -12.35 24.37
C PRO A 461 34.31 -13.83 24.76
N GLY A 462 33.23 -14.49 24.31
CA GLY A 462 32.89 -15.88 24.66
C GLY A 462 31.80 -16.01 25.72
N ASP A 463 31.44 -14.92 26.40
CA ASP A 463 30.35 -14.92 27.37
C ASP A 463 28.98 -15.09 26.73
N VAL A 464 28.08 -15.75 27.47
CA VAL A 464 26.65 -15.85 27.16
C VAL A 464 25.87 -15.05 28.20
N VAL A 465 25.29 -13.95 27.77
CA VAL A 465 24.38 -13.12 28.57
C VAL A 465 22.97 -13.66 28.41
N GLN A 466 22.53 -14.45 29.38
CA GLN A 466 21.16 -14.97 29.43
C GLN A 466 20.20 -13.90 29.94
N LEU A 467 19.27 -13.49 29.09
CA LEU A 467 18.18 -12.60 29.45
C LEU A 467 16.98 -13.41 29.96
N GLY A 468 16.29 -12.84 30.95
CA GLY A 468 15.08 -13.38 31.54
C GLY A 468 13.82 -12.97 30.78
N ASP A 469 12.69 -13.27 31.40
CA ASP A 469 11.38 -12.79 30.97
C ASP A 469 11.26 -11.28 31.26
N GLY A 470 10.81 -10.48 30.29
CA GLY A 470 10.63 -9.04 30.45
C GLY A 470 11.22 -8.19 29.32
N THR A 471 11.21 -6.87 29.56
CA THR A 471 11.65 -5.85 28.60
C THR A 471 13.00 -5.25 28.99
N TYR A 472 13.88 -5.15 28.00
CA TYR A 472 15.20 -4.55 28.09
C TYR A 472 15.26 -3.33 27.18
N SER A 473 15.75 -2.20 27.68
CA SER A 473 15.88 -0.99 26.86
C SER A 473 17.21 -0.92 26.13
N GLY A 474 17.12 -0.64 24.82
CA GLY A 474 18.24 -0.22 23.98
C GLY A 474 18.38 1.32 23.92
N PRO A 475 19.26 1.85 23.06
CA PRO A 475 20.16 1.13 22.16
C PRO A 475 21.28 0.40 22.92
N ALA A 476 21.73 -0.73 22.39
CA ALA A 476 22.87 -1.46 22.94
C ALA A 476 23.74 -2.09 21.85
N THR A 477 25.06 -2.00 22.03
CA THR A 477 26.03 -2.71 21.19
C THR A 477 26.43 -4.01 21.88
N VAL A 478 26.26 -5.13 21.19
CA VAL A 478 26.72 -6.45 21.62
C VAL A 478 28.22 -6.55 21.34
N PRO A 479 29.08 -6.65 22.37
CA PRO A 479 30.51 -6.63 22.18
C PRO A 479 31.02 -7.82 21.37
N ALA A 480 32.19 -7.67 20.77
CA ALA A 480 32.79 -8.72 19.96
C ALA A 480 32.87 -10.07 20.69
N GLY A 481 32.32 -11.12 20.06
CA GLY A 481 32.33 -12.49 20.59
C GLY A 481 31.33 -12.78 21.72
N VAL A 482 30.49 -11.83 22.11
CA VAL A 482 29.45 -12.02 23.15
C VAL A 482 28.17 -12.57 22.52
N ILE A 483 27.50 -13.48 23.24
CA ILE A 483 26.19 -14.03 22.86
C ILE A 483 25.12 -13.50 23.81
N ILE A 484 24.05 -12.91 23.30
CA ILE A 484 22.82 -12.62 24.06
C ILE A 484 21.79 -13.68 23.72
N SER A 485 21.28 -14.37 24.74
CA SER A 485 20.28 -15.44 24.58
C SER A 485 19.02 -15.11 25.37
N GLY A 486 17.86 -15.11 24.71
CA GLY A 486 16.55 -14.90 25.36
C GLY A 486 15.81 -16.20 25.68
N LEU A 487 14.59 -16.07 26.21
CA LEU A 487 13.70 -17.21 26.52
C LEU A 487 12.70 -17.55 25.40
N GLY A 488 12.79 -16.87 24.27
CA GLY A 488 11.92 -17.00 23.10
C GLY A 488 11.21 -15.70 22.70
N PRO A 489 10.76 -15.61 21.43
CA PRO A 489 9.93 -14.50 20.97
C PRO A 489 8.69 -14.29 21.86
N GLY A 490 8.41 -13.04 22.21
CA GLY A 490 7.27 -12.66 23.07
C GLY A 490 7.50 -12.80 24.58
N ARG A 491 8.63 -13.37 25.02
CA ARG A 491 9.01 -13.45 26.45
C ARG A 491 10.16 -12.51 26.79
N THR A 492 11.19 -12.47 25.95
CA THR A 492 12.33 -11.57 26.10
C THR A 492 12.26 -10.53 25.00
N ILE A 493 12.07 -9.26 25.36
CA ILE A 493 11.89 -8.16 24.40
C ILE A 493 12.99 -7.12 24.61
N ILE A 494 13.75 -6.81 23.57
CA ILE A 494 14.61 -5.63 23.52
C ILE A 494 13.84 -4.52 22.81
N ARG A 495 13.67 -3.37 23.45
CA ARG A 495 12.94 -2.22 22.92
C ARG A 495 13.87 -1.01 22.77
N GLY A 496 13.97 -0.45 21.58
CA GLY A 496 14.68 0.81 21.34
C GLY A 496 13.73 2.01 21.31
N ASP A 497 14.25 3.16 21.73
CA ASP A 497 13.49 4.40 21.94
C ASP A 497 13.55 5.35 20.71
N GLY A 498 13.76 4.77 19.52
CA GLY A 498 13.95 5.47 18.24
C GLY A 498 15.27 5.08 17.57
N GLY A 499 15.19 4.55 16.34
CA GLY A 499 16.34 4.08 15.57
C GLY A 499 16.85 2.66 15.89
N THR A 500 18.15 2.39 15.67
CA THR A 500 18.76 1.07 15.87
C THR A 500 18.72 0.65 17.34
N SER A 501 18.02 -0.45 17.63
CA SER A 501 17.86 -0.97 18.99
C SER A 501 19.04 -1.83 19.43
N VAL A 502 19.63 -2.60 18.50
CA VAL A 502 20.77 -3.49 18.78
C VAL A 502 21.78 -3.46 17.65
N SER A 503 23.05 -3.27 17.98
CA SER A 503 24.17 -3.38 17.04
C SER A 503 25.08 -4.56 17.39
N LEU A 504 25.52 -5.35 16.40
CA LEU A 504 26.36 -6.53 16.61
C LEU A 504 27.79 -6.31 16.11
N GLU A 505 28.78 -6.43 17.01
CA GLU A 505 30.20 -6.42 16.64
C GLU A 505 30.68 -7.79 16.12
N ARG A 506 31.99 -7.90 15.86
CA ARG A 506 32.63 -9.09 15.29
C ARG A 506 32.32 -10.33 16.13
N ASN A 507 31.86 -11.41 15.50
CA ASN A 507 31.46 -12.67 16.17
C ASN A 507 30.36 -12.51 17.24
N ALA A 508 29.71 -11.35 17.36
CA ALA A 508 28.62 -11.16 18.32
C ALA A 508 27.36 -11.90 17.85
N ARG A 509 26.56 -12.37 18.80
CA ARG A 509 25.32 -13.10 18.49
C ARG A 509 24.15 -12.61 19.33
N ILE A 510 22.98 -12.52 18.70
CA ILE A 510 21.69 -12.49 19.39
C ILE A 510 20.89 -13.74 19.02
N GLU A 511 20.23 -14.34 20.00
CA GLU A 511 19.40 -15.52 19.77
C GLU A 511 18.14 -15.58 20.66
N HIS A 512 17.07 -16.16 20.12
CA HIS A 512 15.85 -16.53 20.84
C HIS A 512 15.15 -15.37 21.58
N LEU A 513 14.97 -14.23 20.91
CA LEU A 513 14.35 -13.04 21.51
C LEU A 513 13.56 -12.20 20.49
N THR A 514 12.82 -11.21 20.99
CA THR A 514 12.17 -10.18 20.17
C THR A 514 12.98 -8.89 20.23
N VAL A 515 13.20 -8.24 19.08
CA VAL A 515 13.73 -6.86 19.02
C VAL A 515 12.68 -5.96 18.38
N SER A 516 12.42 -4.81 19.00
CA SER A 516 11.41 -3.84 18.56
C SER A 516 11.92 -2.42 18.74
N GLY A 517 11.40 -1.49 17.95
CA GLY A 517 11.76 -0.07 17.99
C GLY A 517 10.69 0.77 17.29
N VAL A 518 10.71 2.08 17.53
CA VAL A 518 9.85 3.03 16.83
C VAL A 518 10.56 3.46 15.55
N ALA A 519 9.96 3.19 14.39
CA ALA A 519 10.45 3.68 13.11
C ALA A 519 10.22 5.20 13.03
N ASP A 520 11.14 5.94 12.41
CA ASP A 520 10.93 7.35 12.12
C ASP A 520 10.00 7.49 10.90
N PRO A 521 8.77 8.02 11.06
CA PRO A 521 7.80 8.14 9.96
C PRO A 521 8.19 9.22 8.92
N SER A 522 9.28 9.97 9.13
CA SER A 522 9.74 11.02 8.22
C SER A 522 10.71 10.52 7.13
N THR A 523 11.19 9.28 7.20
CA THR A 523 12.15 8.72 6.24
C THR A 523 11.47 7.73 5.29
N SER A 524 11.75 7.83 3.99
CA SER A 524 11.25 6.90 2.97
C SER A 524 11.83 5.48 3.11
N ASP A 525 12.84 5.31 3.96
CA ASP A 525 13.43 4.02 4.34
C ASP A 525 13.48 3.96 5.88
N PRO A 526 12.74 3.05 6.54
CA PRO A 526 12.68 3.00 8.00
C PRO A 526 14.03 2.60 8.58
N THR A 527 14.46 3.27 9.65
CA THR A 527 15.73 2.98 10.33
C THR A 527 15.80 1.50 10.75
N PRO A 528 16.89 0.76 10.46
CA PRO A 528 17.01 -0.63 10.85
C PRO A 528 16.95 -0.80 12.36
N ILE A 529 16.25 -1.82 12.84
CA ILE A 529 16.09 -2.12 14.27
C ILE A 529 17.29 -2.90 14.79
N VAL A 530 17.87 -3.76 13.95
CA VAL A 530 19.10 -4.49 14.23
C VAL A 530 20.13 -4.12 13.18
N GLU A 531 21.35 -3.83 13.62
CA GLU A 531 22.47 -3.53 12.73
C GLU A 531 23.63 -4.51 12.96
N VAL A 532 24.10 -5.14 11.90
CA VAL A 532 25.27 -6.01 11.92
C VAL A 532 26.47 -5.22 11.40
N VAL A 533 27.34 -4.80 12.31
CA VAL A 533 28.50 -3.92 12.01
C VAL A 533 29.83 -4.65 12.02
N GLY A 534 29.92 -5.82 12.65
CA GLY A 534 31.14 -6.63 12.70
C GLY A 534 31.01 -7.96 11.94
N PRO A 535 32.11 -8.47 11.38
CA PRO A 535 32.07 -9.69 10.57
C PRO A 535 31.79 -10.92 11.44
N TYR A 536 31.24 -11.97 10.82
CA TYR A 536 30.82 -13.23 11.49
C TYR A 536 29.73 -13.08 12.56
N ALA A 537 29.10 -11.91 12.66
CA ALA A 537 27.99 -11.72 13.58
C ALA A 537 26.76 -12.53 13.17
N THR A 538 25.96 -12.95 14.15
CA THR A 538 24.85 -13.88 13.93
C THR A 538 23.54 -13.38 14.55
N VAL A 539 22.45 -13.46 13.79
CA VAL A 539 21.06 -13.35 14.27
C VAL A 539 20.39 -14.72 14.12
N LEU A 540 19.93 -15.31 15.22
CA LEU A 540 19.43 -16.70 15.23
C LEU A 540 18.13 -16.86 16.03
N GLY A 541 17.04 -17.35 15.42
CA GLY A 541 15.84 -17.65 16.20
C GLY A 541 15.13 -16.43 16.76
N CYS A 542 15.28 -15.25 16.14
CA CYS A 542 14.75 -13.98 16.64
C CYS A 542 13.49 -13.54 15.88
N HIS A 543 12.64 -12.77 16.55
CA HIS A 543 11.55 -12.03 15.91
C HIS A 543 11.87 -10.53 15.93
N ILE A 544 12.18 -9.96 14.78
CA ILE A 544 12.57 -8.56 14.62
C ILE A 544 11.36 -7.79 14.07
N LYS A 545 10.81 -6.87 14.86
CA LYS A 545 9.66 -6.04 14.45
C LYS A 545 10.08 -4.87 13.54
N GLY A 546 10.90 -5.15 12.52
CA GLY A 546 11.48 -4.17 11.61
C GLY A 546 12.54 -4.77 10.70
N ARG A 547 13.44 -3.92 10.19
CA ARG A 547 14.51 -4.33 9.25
C ARG A 547 15.82 -4.66 9.97
N VAL A 548 16.59 -5.56 9.38
CA VAL A 548 17.99 -5.83 9.75
C VAL A 548 18.92 -5.22 8.71
N ALA A 549 19.83 -4.34 9.12
CA ALA A 549 20.89 -3.83 8.25
C ALA A 549 22.19 -4.62 8.47
N VAL A 550 22.87 -4.97 7.39
CA VAL A 550 24.14 -5.70 7.40
C VAL A 550 25.19 -4.87 6.67
N ARG A 551 26.26 -4.52 7.37
CA ARG A 551 27.38 -3.71 6.89
C ARG A 551 28.73 -4.40 7.05
N ALA A 552 28.71 -5.72 7.23
CA ALA A 552 29.90 -6.50 7.55
C ALA A 552 29.88 -7.88 6.89
N ASP A 553 31.09 -8.41 6.68
CA ASP A 553 31.32 -9.66 5.95
C ASP A 553 30.97 -10.91 6.76
N ASP A 554 30.60 -11.98 6.05
CA ASP A 554 30.32 -13.31 6.61
C ASP A 554 29.24 -13.30 7.70
N ALA A 555 28.32 -12.34 7.65
CA ALA A 555 27.19 -12.27 8.57
C ALA A 555 26.20 -13.43 8.31
N LEU A 556 25.56 -13.90 9.38
CA LEU A 556 24.58 -14.98 9.33
C LEU A 556 23.25 -14.54 9.94
N ILE A 557 22.18 -14.62 9.16
CA ILE A 557 20.80 -14.47 9.63
C ILE A 557 20.08 -15.79 9.40
N ARG A 558 19.59 -16.42 10.46
CA ARG A 558 19.00 -17.76 10.36
C ARG A 558 17.81 -17.96 11.27
N ALA A 559 16.82 -18.74 10.82
CA ALA A 559 15.68 -19.16 11.64
C ALA A 559 14.96 -17.97 12.30
N SER A 560 14.92 -16.81 11.65
CA SER A 560 14.43 -15.56 12.24
C SER A 560 13.34 -14.95 11.36
N SER A 561 12.49 -14.10 11.95
CA SER A 561 11.51 -13.30 11.22
C SER A 561 11.80 -11.81 11.31
N ALA A 562 11.53 -11.10 10.21
CA ALA A 562 11.72 -9.65 10.11
C ALA A 562 10.82 -9.05 9.02
N ILE A 563 10.74 -7.72 8.93
CA ILE A 563 10.17 -7.05 7.75
C ILE A 563 11.09 -7.23 6.54
N GLY A 564 12.41 -7.22 6.77
CA GLY A 564 13.37 -7.48 5.71
C GLY A 564 14.82 -7.32 6.15
N VAL A 565 15.74 -7.63 5.24
CA VAL A 565 17.19 -7.51 5.41
C VAL A 565 17.76 -6.62 4.32
N LEU A 566 18.62 -5.69 4.70
CA LEU A 566 19.39 -4.86 3.76
C LEU A 566 20.87 -5.09 3.98
N SER A 567 21.59 -5.37 2.91
CA SER A 567 23.03 -5.55 2.91
C SER A 567 23.66 -4.55 1.96
N THR A 568 24.58 -3.74 2.46
CA THR A 568 25.33 -2.76 1.66
C THR A 568 26.81 -3.05 1.80
N ASP A 569 27.47 -3.34 0.67
CA ASP A 569 28.92 -3.56 0.56
C ASP A 569 29.49 -4.73 1.39
N ALA A 570 28.64 -5.60 1.96
CA ALA A 570 29.11 -6.80 2.62
C ALA A 570 29.68 -7.76 1.58
N THR A 571 30.89 -8.27 1.81
CA THR A 571 31.52 -9.24 0.90
C THR A 571 30.69 -10.50 0.80
N ARG A 572 30.06 -10.96 1.90
CA ARG A 572 29.22 -12.16 1.93
C ARG A 572 28.17 -12.08 3.05
N LEU A 573 26.95 -12.52 2.76
CA LEU A 573 25.83 -12.65 3.71
C LEU A 573 25.11 -13.97 3.45
N SER A 574 24.83 -14.72 4.52
CA SER A 574 23.99 -15.91 4.47
C SER A 574 22.67 -15.67 5.19
N VAL A 575 21.56 -15.76 4.47
CA VAL A 575 20.19 -15.71 5.01
C VAL A 575 19.56 -17.08 4.80
N SER A 576 19.15 -17.77 5.87
CA SER A 576 18.48 -19.07 5.70
C SER A 576 17.42 -19.44 6.70
N ARG A 577 16.37 -20.12 6.23
CA ARG A 577 15.21 -20.53 7.06
C ARG A 577 14.54 -19.34 7.75
N CYS A 578 14.49 -18.19 7.08
CA CYS A 578 13.89 -16.97 7.61
C CYS A 578 12.50 -16.74 7.03
N GLN A 579 11.67 -15.99 7.75
CA GLN A 579 10.36 -15.53 7.29
C GLN A 579 10.35 -14.00 7.19
N PHE A 580 9.96 -13.47 6.04
CA PHE A 580 9.89 -12.04 5.80
C PHE A 580 8.49 -11.62 5.36
N ASP A 581 7.84 -10.79 6.17
CA ASP A 581 6.50 -10.28 5.91
C ASP A 581 6.58 -8.76 5.68
N GLY A 582 6.28 -8.35 4.45
CA GLY A 582 6.51 -6.99 3.95
C GLY A 582 5.36 -6.02 4.13
N THR A 583 5.59 -4.78 3.70
CA THR A 583 4.63 -3.66 3.73
C THR A 583 4.03 -3.36 2.36
N GLN A 584 3.89 -4.37 1.49
CA GLN A 584 3.45 -4.28 0.08
C GLN A 584 4.41 -3.56 -0.88
N TRP A 585 5.11 -2.51 -0.44
CA TRP A 585 6.04 -1.71 -1.25
C TRP A 585 7.52 -1.93 -0.93
N GLY A 586 7.79 -2.69 0.13
CA GLY A 586 9.14 -2.97 0.59
C GLY A 586 9.86 -4.08 -0.19
N VAL A 587 11.17 -4.18 0.06
CA VAL A 587 11.99 -5.32 -0.36
C VAL A 587 12.22 -6.26 0.83
N GLY A 588 12.07 -7.57 0.62
CA GLY A 588 12.30 -8.59 1.63
C GLY A 588 13.80 -8.77 1.94
N VAL A 589 14.59 -9.14 0.94
CA VAL A 589 16.06 -9.19 1.04
C VAL A 589 16.65 -8.30 -0.05
N HIS A 590 17.37 -7.25 0.34
CA HIS A 590 18.03 -6.33 -0.57
C HIS A 590 19.55 -6.43 -0.40
N LEU A 591 20.24 -6.84 -1.47
CA LEU A 591 21.69 -6.92 -1.53
C LEU A 591 22.24 -5.89 -2.51
N THR A 592 23.20 -5.08 -2.06
CA THR A 592 23.92 -4.12 -2.91
C THR A 592 25.42 -4.36 -2.79
N GLY A 593 26.07 -4.68 -3.91
CA GLY A 593 27.48 -5.05 -3.96
C GLY A 593 27.76 -6.45 -3.40
N GLY A 594 29.05 -6.77 -3.27
CA GLY A 594 29.51 -8.02 -2.64
C GLY A 594 29.46 -9.26 -3.55
N GLY A 595 29.69 -10.43 -2.97
CA GLY A 595 29.61 -11.68 -3.71
C GLY A 595 29.41 -12.94 -2.87
N ASP A 596 29.10 -14.06 -3.53
CA ASP A 596 28.89 -15.36 -2.86
C ASP A 596 27.83 -15.31 -1.73
N HIS A 597 26.90 -14.35 -1.80
CA HIS A 597 25.74 -14.27 -0.92
C HIS A 597 24.86 -15.51 -1.11
N GLU A 598 24.23 -15.97 -0.03
CA GLU A 598 23.36 -17.14 -0.06
C GLU A 598 22.01 -16.83 0.59
N ILE A 599 20.94 -17.05 -0.15
CA ILE A 599 19.55 -16.94 0.32
C ILE A 599 18.88 -18.30 0.13
N ASP A 600 18.69 -19.02 1.23
CA ASP A 600 18.29 -20.44 1.20
C ASP A 600 17.08 -20.73 2.09
N SER A 601 16.06 -21.39 1.53
CA SER A 601 14.94 -21.94 2.28
C SER A 601 14.16 -20.90 3.11
N CYS A 602 13.99 -19.69 2.58
CA CYS A 602 13.24 -18.61 3.22
C CYS A 602 11.80 -18.52 2.69
N GLU A 603 10.91 -17.95 3.51
CA GLU A 603 9.53 -17.61 3.18
C GLU A 603 9.41 -16.08 3.06
N LEU A 604 8.95 -15.58 1.91
CA LEU A 604 8.83 -14.15 1.64
C LEU A 604 7.41 -13.84 1.14
N HIS A 605 6.70 -12.98 1.86
CA HIS A 605 5.31 -12.61 1.58
C HIS A 605 5.08 -11.10 1.67
N GLN A 606 4.11 -10.59 0.89
CA GLN A 606 3.67 -9.19 0.96
C GLN A 606 4.77 -8.15 0.65
N HIS A 607 5.72 -8.49 -0.22
CA HIS A 607 6.74 -7.55 -0.69
C HIS A 607 6.44 -7.05 -2.10
N LEU A 608 6.98 -5.87 -2.45
CA LEU A 608 7.08 -5.43 -3.84
C LEU A 608 8.06 -6.33 -4.58
N CYS A 609 9.25 -6.48 -4.00
CA CYS A 609 10.30 -7.37 -4.45
C CYS A 609 10.70 -8.29 -3.29
N ALA A 610 10.57 -9.60 -3.45
CA ALA A 610 11.00 -10.51 -2.39
C ALA A 610 12.52 -10.48 -2.23
N ILE A 611 13.27 -10.65 -3.32
CA ILE A 611 14.74 -10.63 -3.31
C ILE A 611 15.25 -9.70 -4.40
N ARG A 612 15.93 -8.63 -4.01
CA ARG A 612 16.61 -7.69 -4.91
C ARG A 612 18.12 -7.80 -4.75
N VAL A 613 18.84 -7.94 -5.85
CA VAL A 613 20.29 -7.99 -5.90
C VAL A 613 20.78 -6.96 -6.90
N VAL A 614 21.69 -6.09 -6.48
CA VAL A 614 22.23 -5.00 -7.30
C VAL A 614 23.76 -5.04 -7.24
N ASP A 615 24.42 -4.99 -8.39
CA ASP A 615 25.88 -4.89 -8.52
C ASP A 615 26.68 -5.99 -7.76
N ALA A 616 26.14 -7.20 -7.66
CA ALA A 616 26.77 -8.30 -6.93
C ALA A 616 27.33 -9.41 -7.86
N THR A 617 28.13 -10.32 -7.31
CA THR A 617 28.68 -11.45 -8.09
C THR A 617 28.51 -12.80 -7.39
N GLY A 618 28.13 -13.86 -8.10
CA GLY A 618 28.10 -15.21 -7.53
C GLY A 618 27.01 -15.47 -6.50
N VAL A 619 25.93 -14.69 -6.50
CA VAL A 619 24.82 -14.83 -5.55
C VAL A 619 24.03 -16.12 -5.81
N VAL A 620 23.72 -16.88 -4.76
CA VAL A 620 22.93 -18.11 -4.82
C VAL A 620 21.58 -17.93 -4.13
N ILE A 621 20.49 -18.13 -4.85
CA ILE A 621 19.11 -18.00 -4.36
C ILE A 621 18.39 -19.32 -4.59
N ARG A 622 18.12 -20.07 -3.51
CA ARG A 622 17.61 -21.44 -3.64
C ARG A 622 16.58 -21.88 -2.62
N GLY A 623 15.66 -22.73 -3.06
CA GLY A 623 14.70 -23.40 -2.16
C GLY A 623 13.74 -22.47 -1.42
N ASN A 624 13.59 -21.21 -1.86
CA ASN A 624 12.72 -20.24 -1.20
C ASN A 624 11.27 -20.41 -1.65
N ASN A 625 10.33 -20.04 -0.77
CA ASN A 625 8.91 -19.90 -1.07
C ASN A 625 8.56 -18.41 -1.13
N ILE A 626 8.22 -17.93 -2.31
CA ILE A 626 8.13 -16.51 -2.62
C ILE A 626 6.73 -16.19 -3.11
N SER A 627 6.11 -15.19 -2.47
CA SER A 627 4.98 -14.45 -3.00
C SER A 627 5.26 -12.95 -2.88
N ALA A 628 5.39 -12.29 -4.03
CA ALA A 628 5.70 -10.87 -4.13
C ALA A 628 4.90 -10.26 -5.27
N ARG A 629 4.62 -8.96 -5.22
CA ARG A 629 3.76 -8.30 -6.21
C ARG A 629 4.46 -8.08 -7.54
N TRP A 630 5.67 -7.56 -7.50
CA TRP A 630 6.41 -7.17 -8.70
C TRP A 630 7.45 -8.22 -9.02
N TRP A 631 8.47 -8.36 -8.17
CA TRP A 631 9.58 -9.26 -8.46
C TRP A 631 9.68 -10.36 -7.41
N GLY A 632 9.69 -11.61 -7.85
CA GLY A 632 10.13 -12.71 -6.99
C GLY A 632 11.62 -12.56 -6.68
N VAL A 633 12.42 -12.57 -7.75
CA VAL A 633 13.86 -12.29 -7.73
C VAL A 633 14.18 -11.26 -8.81
N HIS A 634 14.80 -10.14 -8.43
CA HIS A 634 15.30 -9.12 -9.36
C HIS A 634 16.82 -9.03 -9.24
N LEU A 635 17.51 -9.26 -10.35
CA LEU A 635 18.95 -9.20 -10.49
C LEU A 635 19.31 -8.01 -11.39
N GLU A 636 19.86 -6.96 -10.81
CA GLU A 636 20.28 -5.74 -11.50
C GLU A 636 21.81 -5.71 -11.58
N GLN A 637 22.35 -5.64 -12.79
CA GLN A 637 23.81 -5.60 -13.06
C GLN A 637 24.60 -6.70 -12.28
N THR A 638 23.96 -7.85 -12.08
CA THR A 638 24.52 -8.93 -11.24
C THR A 638 25.17 -9.99 -12.11
N GLU A 639 26.39 -10.41 -11.75
CA GLU A 639 27.14 -11.41 -12.51
C GLU A 639 27.11 -12.79 -11.84
N ARG A 640 27.03 -13.86 -12.65
CA ARG A 640 27.17 -15.26 -12.20
C ARG A 640 26.19 -15.65 -11.09
N ALA A 641 25.01 -15.04 -11.04
CA ALA A 641 23.96 -15.42 -10.10
C ALA A 641 23.40 -16.83 -10.43
N HIS A 642 23.04 -17.60 -9.41
CA HIS A 642 22.37 -18.90 -9.57
C HIS A 642 21.05 -18.90 -8.80
N VAL A 643 19.94 -18.83 -9.53
CA VAL A 643 18.59 -18.83 -8.97
C VAL A 643 17.96 -20.19 -9.28
N HIS A 644 17.79 -21.05 -8.27
CA HIS A 644 17.35 -22.41 -8.53
C HIS A 644 16.46 -23.06 -7.48
N GLY A 645 15.51 -23.88 -7.92
CA GLY A 645 14.64 -24.67 -7.04
C GLY A 645 13.72 -23.84 -6.14
N ASN A 646 13.43 -22.59 -6.50
CA ASN A 646 12.49 -21.74 -5.77
C ASN A 646 11.05 -22.03 -6.19
N GLN A 647 10.11 -21.84 -5.28
CA GLN A 647 8.67 -21.77 -5.54
C GLN A 647 8.27 -20.30 -5.54
N ILE A 648 7.79 -19.79 -6.66
CA ILE A 648 7.48 -18.38 -6.84
C ILE A 648 6.04 -18.24 -7.33
N SER A 649 5.25 -17.37 -6.73
CA SER A 649 3.87 -17.17 -7.15
C SER A 649 3.35 -15.74 -6.97
N HIS A 650 2.29 -15.40 -7.70
CA HIS A 650 1.59 -14.11 -7.59
C HIS A 650 2.47 -12.89 -7.91
N THR A 651 3.49 -13.09 -8.76
CA THR A 651 4.46 -12.06 -9.17
C THR A 651 4.18 -11.54 -10.58
N MET A 652 4.41 -10.26 -10.80
CA MET A 652 4.59 -9.71 -12.15
C MET A 652 5.73 -10.43 -12.89
N ARG A 653 6.92 -10.44 -12.31
CA ARG A 653 8.13 -11.08 -12.84
C ARG A 653 8.69 -12.02 -11.79
N ALA A 654 8.60 -13.32 -12.03
CA ALA A 654 9.08 -14.29 -11.05
C ALA A 654 10.61 -14.23 -10.90
N VAL A 655 11.32 -14.20 -12.02
CA VAL A 655 12.77 -13.94 -12.06
C VAL A 655 13.06 -12.92 -13.15
N ASP A 656 13.70 -11.83 -12.77
CA ASP A 656 14.07 -10.73 -13.67
C ASP A 656 15.58 -10.53 -13.66
N VAL A 657 16.18 -10.54 -14.84
CA VAL A 657 17.62 -10.32 -15.05
C VAL A 657 17.77 -9.05 -15.87
N ASP A 658 18.05 -7.95 -15.19
CA ASP A 658 18.26 -6.61 -15.76
C ASP A 658 19.77 -6.34 -15.84
N GLY A 659 20.32 -6.49 -17.05
CA GLY A 659 21.76 -6.41 -17.29
C GLY A 659 22.57 -7.57 -16.67
N GLY A 660 23.84 -7.33 -16.39
CA GLY A 660 24.75 -8.34 -15.83
C GLY A 660 25.12 -9.47 -16.81
N THR A 661 25.86 -10.48 -16.32
CA THR A 661 26.33 -11.58 -17.17
C THR A 661 26.27 -12.94 -16.49
N GLN A 662 26.05 -14.00 -17.28
CA GLN A 662 26.18 -15.40 -16.82
C GLN A 662 25.21 -15.80 -15.70
N ALA A 663 24.03 -15.19 -15.63
CA ALA A 663 22.98 -15.63 -14.71
C ALA A 663 22.48 -17.03 -15.11
N LEU A 664 22.32 -17.91 -14.12
CA LEU A 664 21.84 -19.28 -14.26
C LEU A 664 20.52 -19.43 -13.52
N ILE A 665 19.42 -19.60 -14.26
CA ILE A 665 18.06 -19.66 -13.74
C ILE A 665 17.52 -21.07 -13.99
N GLU A 666 17.48 -21.92 -12.94
CA GLU A 666 17.28 -23.36 -13.13
C GLU A 666 16.25 -24.01 -12.21
N GLY A 667 15.36 -24.81 -12.78
CA GLY A 667 14.48 -25.69 -11.99
C GLY A 667 13.56 -24.97 -11.02
N ASN A 668 13.26 -23.68 -11.25
CA ASN A 668 12.29 -22.94 -10.45
C ASN A 668 10.86 -23.33 -10.86
N ALA A 669 9.96 -23.36 -9.90
CA ALA A 669 8.54 -23.57 -10.10
C ALA A 669 7.81 -22.24 -9.90
N VAL A 670 7.31 -21.66 -10.98
CA VAL A 670 6.53 -20.43 -10.96
C VAL A 670 5.06 -20.76 -11.21
N ALA A 671 4.18 -20.14 -10.45
CA ALA A 671 2.74 -20.23 -10.63
C ALA A 671 2.07 -18.85 -10.58
N ASP A 672 0.97 -18.66 -11.31
CA ASP A 672 0.06 -17.52 -11.10
C ASP A 672 0.75 -16.15 -11.19
N GLY A 673 1.61 -15.95 -12.18
CA GLY A 673 2.33 -14.68 -12.41
C GLY A 673 2.28 -14.25 -13.87
N ASP A 674 2.73 -13.04 -14.19
CA ASP A 674 2.73 -12.63 -15.61
C ASP A 674 3.87 -13.27 -16.38
N SER A 675 5.10 -13.12 -15.88
CA SER A 675 6.30 -13.62 -16.53
C SER A 675 7.05 -14.62 -15.65
N GLY A 676 7.35 -15.79 -16.19
CA GLY A 676 8.16 -16.81 -15.53
C GLY A 676 9.63 -16.39 -15.41
N CYS A 677 10.22 -15.84 -16.47
CA CYS A 677 11.55 -15.25 -16.46
C CYS A 677 11.65 -14.13 -17.51
N VAL A 678 12.29 -13.02 -17.13
CA VAL A 678 12.62 -11.91 -18.03
C VAL A 678 14.14 -11.72 -18.04
N VAL A 679 14.73 -11.57 -19.23
CA VAL A 679 16.15 -11.29 -19.42
C VAL A 679 16.28 -10.06 -20.31
N GLU A 680 16.71 -8.94 -19.74
CA GLU A 680 16.62 -7.63 -20.40
C GLU A 680 17.85 -6.71 -20.22
N TRP A 681 17.80 -5.56 -20.91
CA TRP A 681 18.68 -4.40 -20.72
C TRP A 681 20.19 -4.70 -20.75
N GLY A 682 20.61 -5.44 -21.79
CA GLY A 682 22.03 -5.73 -22.01
C GLY A 682 22.54 -6.97 -21.26
N ALA A 683 21.67 -7.73 -20.59
CA ALA A 683 22.02 -9.00 -19.98
C ALA A 683 22.67 -9.95 -21.00
N ALA A 684 23.78 -10.59 -20.61
CA ALA A 684 24.56 -11.41 -21.55
C ALA A 684 24.90 -12.82 -21.02
N ALA A 685 24.99 -13.79 -21.92
CA ALA A 685 25.40 -15.17 -21.63
C ALA A 685 24.58 -15.87 -20.52
N CYS A 686 23.30 -15.52 -20.40
CA CYS A 686 22.40 -16.09 -19.39
C CYS A 686 21.89 -17.48 -19.82
N HIS A 687 21.60 -18.33 -18.84
CA HIS A 687 21.07 -19.67 -19.04
C HIS A 687 19.76 -19.85 -18.27
N VAL A 688 18.67 -20.18 -18.96
CA VAL A 688 17.35 -20.41 -18.35
C VAL A 688 16.92 -21.83 -18.65
N ASN A 689 17.07 -22.76 -17.68
CA ASN A 689 16.92 -24.19 -17.94
C ASN A 689 15.96 -24.90 -16.98
N GLY A 690 15.14 -25.82 -17.51
CA GLY A 690 14.38 -26.77 -16.68
C GLY A 690 13.33 -26.14 -15.76
N ASN A 691 12.94 -24.87 -15.97
CA ASN A 691 11.95 -24.19 -15.15
C ASN A 691 10.53 -24.67 -15.49
N ARG A 692 9.62 -24.63 -14.52
CA ARG A 692 8.21 -24.94 -14.70
C ARG A 692 7.38 -23.68 -14.45
N TRP A 693 6.61 -23.26 -15.44
CA TRP A 693 5.74 -22.09 -15.36
C TRP A 693 4.29 -22.56 -15.53
N GLU A 694 3.50 -22.48 -14.47
CA GLU A 694 2.10 -22.88 -14.45
C GLU A 694 1.21 -21.64 -14.36
N ARG A 695 0.16 -21.53 -15.17
CA ARG A 695 -0.74 -20.35 -15.14
C ARG A 695 0.00 -19.00 -15.23
N CYS A 696 1.14 -19.00 -15.90
CA CYS A 696 1.87 -17.78 -16.25
C CYS A 696 1.36 -17.25 -17.58
N ARG A 697 1.46 -15.95 -17.85
CA ARG A 697 1.09 -15.41 -19.19
C ARG A 697 2.22 -15.62 -20.19
N ILE A 698 3.43 -15.31 -19.74
CA ILE A 698 4.68 -15.35 -20.47
C ILE A 698 5.59 -16.34 -19.74
N GLY A 699 6.17 -17.27 -20.48
CA GLY A 699 7.17 -18.18 -19.93
C GLY A 699 8.52 -17.49 -19.76
N LEU A 700 9.15 -17.18 -20.90
CA LEU A 700 10.42 -16.46 -20.99
C LEU A 700 10.30 -15.29 -21.96
N LEU A 701 10.73 -14.10 -21.51
CA LEU A 701 10.85 -12.89 -22.32
C LEU A 701 12.32 -12.47 -22.38
N ALA A 702 12.78 -12.08 -23.57
CA ALA A 702 14.14 -11.57 -23.78
C ALA A 702 14.08 -10.25 -24.55
N TRP A 703 14.75 -9.21 -24.06
CA TRP A 703 14.78 -7.88 -24.67
C TRP A 703 16.19 -7.28 -24.59
N GLU A 704 16.83 -6.92 -25.71
CA GLU A 704 18.22 -6.41 -25.70
C GLU A 704 19.21 -7.34 -24.97
N ALA A 705 18.96 -8.66 -25.01
CA ALA A 705 19.80 -9.67 -24.37
C ALA A 705 20.70 -10.37 -25.40
N THR A 706 21.94 -10.67 -25.02
CA THR A 706 22.91 -11.32 -25.94
C THR A 706 23.38 -12.67 -25.42
N GLY A 707 23.42 -13.69 -26.29
CA GLY A 707 23.90 -15.02 -25.89
C GLY A 707 23.03 -15.73 -24.84
N LEU A 708 21.72 -15.45 -24.81
CA LEU A 708 20.77 -16.20 -23.99
C LEU A 708 20.65 -17.65 -24.49
N HIS A 709 20.81 -18.60 -23.57
CA HIS A 709 20.60 -20.02 -23.80
C HIS A 709 19.41 -20.49 -22.97
N GLU A 710 18.46 -21.18 -23.61
CA GLU A 710 17.31 -21.78 -22.92
C GLU A 710 17.13 -23.24 -23.33
N SER A 711 16.78 -24.09 -22.37
CA SER A 711 16.46 -25.50 -22.64
C SER A 711 15.57 -26.12 -21.56
N ASP A 712 14.73 -27.10 -21.96
CA ASP A 712 13.93 -27.93 -21.04
C ASP A 712 12.93 -27.19 -20.14
N ASN A 713 12.61 -25.93 -20.43
CA ASN A 713 11.56 -25.19 -19.73
C ASN A 713 10.16 -25.72 -20.10
N ARG A 714 9.23 -25.75 -19.13
CA ARG A 714 7.87 -26.27 -19.31
C ARG A 714 6.84 -25.22 -18.92
N SER A 715 6.03 -24.80 -19.89
CA SER A 715 4.84 -23.99 -19.64
C SER A 715 3.59 -24.86 -19.59
N ILE A 716 2.81 -24.76 -18.52
CA ILE A 716 1.56 -25.50 -18.31
C ILE A 716 0.44 -24.47 -18.14
N ASP A 717 -0.52 -24.48 -19.07
CA ASP A 717 -1.70 -23.61 -19.07
C ASP A 717 -1.36 -22.10 -19.06
N LEU A 718 -0.95 -21.55 -20.21
CA LEU A 718 -0.75 -20.10 -20.36
C LEU A 718 -2.11 -19.38 -20.46
N LEU A 719 -2.28 -18.28 -19.71
CA LEU A 719 -3.52 -17.49 -19.69
C LEU A 719 -3.84 -16.80 -21.03
N GLU A 720 -2.84 -16.65 -21.91
CA GLU A 720 -3.01 -16.21 -23.30
C GLU A 720 -2.47 -17.30 -24.26
N PRO A 721 -3.32 -18.08 -24.97
CA PRO A 721 -2.92 -19.33 -25.62
C PRO A 721 -1.95 -19.23 -26.81
N ASN A 722 -1.59 -18.02 -27.25
CA ASN A 722 -0.89 -17.81 -28.52
C ASN A 722 0.55 -17.30 -28.32
N ARG A 723 1.43 -18.21 -27.89
CA ARG A 723 2.91 -18.15 -27.98
C ARG A 723 3.61 -17.00 -27.21
N ALA A 724 4.41 -17.34 -26.20
CA ALA A 724 5.52 -16.48 -25.79
C ALA A 724 6.84 -17.24 -25.64
N LEU A 725 7.66 -17.11 -26.69
CA LEU A 725 9.12 -17.07 -26.71
C LEU A 725 9.46 -16.18 -27.92
N VAL A 726 10.02 -14.98 -27.75
CA VAL A 726 10.58 -14.22 -28.89
C VAL A 726 11.91 -13.58 -28.52
N ILE A 727 12.92 -13.95 -29.30
CA ILE A 727 14.28 -13.42 -29.33
C ILE A 727 14.41 -12.64 -30.66
N GLY A 728 14.65 -11.34 -30.56
CA GLY A 728 15.12 -10.41 -31.61
C GLY A 728 16.23 -9.54 -31.01
N PRO A 729 17.06 -8.85 -31.82
CA PRO A 729 18.33 -8.27 -31.38
C PRO A 729 18.22 -7.29 -30.23
#